data_AF-A0A537GPA9-F1
#
_entry.id   AF-A0A537GPA9-F1
#
_cell.length_a   1.000
_cell.length_b   1.000
_cell.length_c   1.000
_cell.angle_alpha   90.00
_cell.angle_beta   90.00
_cell.angle_gamma   90.00
#
_symmetry.space_group_name_H-M   'P 1'
#
loop_
_entity.id
_entity.type
_entity.pdbx_description
1 polymer ?
#
loop_
_entity_poly.entity_id
_entity_poly.type
_entity_poly.pdbx_seq_one_letter_code
_entity_poly.pdbx_strand_id
1 'polypeptide(L)'
;MFDNMVFIAMENQNYGSVMGTGTGSSIAPFIASLLPSSSTIPFFHGLGASGRMINGCSAGCYLALTSGSDQGKADSYCPRSSAPCLSATNIISRFTAAGLSWHAYCAEGCPRGSDHFPFLAYSNTDPNACALSGTCGNTMFTGSGVTTSSFIAEANSASPPSFLWYTPTDSENMHDNSVSSGDSYLKSFLVGTGSVSSPSSGSLLASNLFGAGHRTLLVLWWDEYDPSPILFYGNNVNKAFISPSNSFDSYSLLRLIEDNWGLSTLTNNDAAATGLTTEITGKTTPLPVSASFTYLPSTPLVNSLISFTGAAVGGKAPYTYSWNFGDGGSATGPVATHLYTTTGTFTITLTVTDSAGGSAKSSHTIAITPIPALTTSFSFVPTQPLSSQSIAFTGTATGGVSPYSYSWNFGDGNLGTGQTPSHIYTTSGTFTVSLDVIDLLKTSIVISQPITVSSQPQLTADLTISPASPTVNSTIAFTGSAVNGITPYTFTWNFGDNSKATGATVTHTYNAAGTFIISLNVTDNIGSQARTSRSIMVLPTSGGGGGLGPLVIGWGGISLNEVTRFATGNPPSNVFLGQQASDMESVVMLTQSKGMNGIRVSWDPSCTASPSPIGANYTASELSTAIQIASYYRFWIILDYHGYTDQFTPATSACWLSFWAGVTNQFKNSYGQIIWEPENEPRYGFTGSACSGVIACVLYLSNEYQMFINQTRAQGDTHWIIVENICSYGCGLDPNGDGSLPGAIIGYPTVADPAGHVFISLHSYLDNPTSWTYAGADAYARGYYDTVLAGIAKTSWPALNTEGGADAFVGVGGPNATLTGSAGYNNITLRFIQTLTNLYDSAPTRIGYTWWTAGDWTDTPGAGSLGALQCNSKPQGWGCLLQDKPIVQTPPTPKFTLTFQGYDYDGAYEVTIKVNNNLLARLPTNDTSRNAGTYRTIALNITSLIVIGNNTLTFTHANWDCGTIDNTENVTITNATGTVIFSDPTVRALSCAQSITYTFTIDSTSTAVGPIPVAFNFTAIPALAHTGTPSATSEPTFLAPSESFTNPTENYRALSSSNTLIILN
;
A
#
# COMPACT_ATOMS: atom_id res chain seq x y z
N MET A 1 24.69 -8.98 69.68
CA MET A 1 24.99 -9.11 68.25
C MET A 1 23.72 -9.06 67.45
N PHE A 2 23.86 -8.64 66.20
CA PHE A 2 22.81 -8.18 65.31
C PHE A 2 22.73 -9.08 64.09
N ASP A 3 21.49 -9.39 63.68
CA ASP A 3 21.22 -10.10 62.44
C ASP A 3 21.34 -9.14 61.25
N ASN A 4 20.97 -7.88 61.48
CA ASN A 4 20.93 -6.84 60.47
C ASN A 4 21.55 -5.53 61.01
N MET A 5 22.31 -4.83 60.19
CA MET A 5 22.80 -3.48 60.47
C MET A 5 22.31 -2.51 59.40
N VAL A 6 21.80 -1.35 59.82
CA VAL A 6 21.28 -0.28 58.98
C VAL A 6 22.06 0.99 59.27
N PHE A 7 22.71 1.55 58.26
CA PHE A 7 23.44 2.81 58.35
C PHE A 7 22.71 3.91 57.59
N ILE A 8 22.53 5.06 58.25
CA ILE A 8 22.08 6.29 57.61
C ILE A 8 23.18 7.33 57.80
N ALA A 9 23.78 7.73 56.69
CA ALA A 9 24.83 8.74 56.66
C ALA A 9 24.21 10.14 56.66
N MET A 10 24.70 10.98 57.56
CA MET A 10 24.35 12.38 57.73
C MET A 10 25.66 13.17 57.73
N GLU A 11 25.63 14.50 57.66
CA GLU A 11 26.86 15.25 57.37
C GLU A 11 26.94 16.60 58.10
N ASN A 12 28.17 17.09 58.21
CA ASN A 12 28.55 18.47 58.52
C ASN A 12 27.94 19.11 59.76
N GLN A 13 27.78 18.35 60.84
CA GLN A 13 27.32 18.91 62.11
C GLN A 13 28.21 18.47 63.26
N ASN A 14 28.43 19.36 64.24
CA ASN A 14 29.09 19.01 65.49
C ASN A 14 28.13 18.26 66.44
N TYR A 15 28.65 17.31 67.21
CA TYR A 15 27.89 16.52 68.19
C TYR A 15 26.98 17.39 69.08
N GLY A 16 27.50 18.51 69.61
CA GLY A 16 26.78 19.39 70.52
C GLY A 16 25.55 20.04 69.89
N SER A 17 25.60 20.36 68.60
CA SER A 17 24.48 20.97 67.87
C SER A 17 23.32 19.99 67.69
N VAL A 18 23.62 18.71 67.47
CA VAL A 18 22.63 17.67 67.15
C VAL A 18 22.10 16.98 68.42
N MET A 19 23.00 16.63 69.35
CA MET A 19 22.70 15.78 70.51
C MET A 19 22.88 16.50 71.86
N GLY A 20 23.31 17.76 71.86
CA GLY A 20 23.61 18.50 73.09
C GLY A 20 24.74 17.82 73.86
N THR A 21 24.49 17.50 75.12
CA THR A 21 25.41 16.69 75.95
C THR A 21 25.16 15.18 75.85
N GLY A 22 24.42 14.74 74.84
CA GLY A 22 23.86 13.38 74.75
C GLY A 22 22.47 13.23 75.38
N THR A 23 21.87 14.35 75.82
CA THR A 23 20.51 14.41 76.39
C THR A 23 19.50 15.10 75.46
N GLY A 24 19.94 15.57 74.29
CA GLY A 24 19.11 16.19 73.27
C GLY A 24 19.49 17.65 73.01
N SER A 25 19.06 18.14 71.85
CA SER A 25 19.21 19.52 71.40
C SER A 25 17.84 20.11 71.09
N SER A 26 17.60 21.38 71.46
CA SER A 26 16.32 22.03 71.20
C SER A 26 16.04 22.28 69.72
N ILE A 27 17.09 22.28 68.89
CA ILE A 27 16.99 22.41 67.43
C ILE A 27 16.92 21.06 66.71
N ALA A 28 16.98 19.94 67.44
CA ALA A 28 16.84 18.57 66.94
C ALA A 28 15.89 17.73 67.84
N PRO A 29 14.61 18.15 67.99
CA PRO A 29 13.69 17.51 68.93
C PRO A 29 13.38 16.04 68.62
N PHE A 30 13.40 15.62 67.34
CA PHE A 30 13.16 14.23 67.00
C PHE A 30 14.36 13.34 67.36
N ILE A 31 15.59 13.74 67.01
CA ILE A 31 16.81 13.03 67.41
C ILE A 31 16.90 12.96 68.94
N ALA A 32 16.55 14.03 69.65
CA ALA A 32 16.46 14.03 71.10
C ALA A 32 15.49 12.95 71.63
N SER A 33 14.39 12.69 70.92
CA SER A 33 13.43 11.64 71.28
C SER A 33 13.94 10.21 71.08
N LEU A 34 14.99 10.01 70.27
CA LEU A 34 15.62 8.69 70.08
C LEU A 34 16.60 8.33 71.21
N LEU A 35 17.26 9.33 71.81
CA LEU A 35 18.32 9.13 72.80
C LEU A 35 17.95 8.21 73.99
N PRO A 36 16.73 8.27 74.58
CA PRO A 36 16.35 7.34 75.64
C PRO A 36 16.39 5.86 75.24
N SER A 37 16.29 5.57 73.94
CA SER A 37 16.30 4.21 73.39
C SER A 37 17.60 3.84 72.68
N SER A 38 18.65 4.64 72.87
CA SER A 38 19.89 4.56 72.09
C SER A 38 21.15 4.67 72.96
N SER A 39 22.28 4.35 72.33
CA SER A 39 23.63 4.73 72.78
C SER A 39 24.18 5.85 71.91
N THR A 40 24.97 6.75 72.48
CA THR A 40 25.66 7.83 71.76
C THR A 40 27.06 8.07 72.33
N ILE A 41 27.95 8.69 71.55
CA ILE A 41 29.37 8.88 71.90
C ILE A 41 29.74 10.36 71.70
N PRO A 42 29.77 11.18 72.77
CA PRO A 42 30.11 12.60 72.70
C PRO A 42 31.50 12.92 72.19
N PHE A 43 32.44 11.98 72.29
CA PHE A 43 33.84 12.14 71.89
C PHE A 43 34.22 11.21 70.74
N PHE A 44 33.29 11.00 69.80
CA PHE A 44 33.57 10.22 68.60
C PHE A 44 34.43 11.04 67.63
N HIS A 45 35.66 10.60 67.41
CA HIS A 45 36.64 11.30 66.58
C HIS A 45 36.42 10.97 65.10
N GLY A 46 35.60 11.78 64.42
CA GLY A 46 35.35 11.65 62.98
C GLY A 46 36.64 11.75 62.16
N LEU A 47 37.59 12.57 62.62
CA LEU A 47 38.91 12.75 62.00
C LEU A 47 39.96 11.71 62.44
N GLY A 48 39.55 10.70 63.21
CA GLY A 48 40.40 9.61 63.67
C GLY A 48 40.92 9.76 65.10
N ALA A 49 41.02 8.65 65.84
CA ALA A 49 41.44 8.63 67.25
C ALA A 49 42.86 8.06 67.44
N SER A 50 43.49 8.37 68.58
CA SER A 50 44.70 7.70 69.06
C SER A 50 45.85 7.63 68.04
N GLY A 51 46.12 8.73 67.33
CA GLY A 51 47.22 8.83 66.36
C GLY A 51 46.92 8.25 64.98
N ARG A 52 45.72 7.70 64.75
CA ARG A 52 45.23 7.28 63.43
C ARG A 52 44.48 8.43 62.78
N MET A 53 45.20 9.40 62.20
CA MET A 53 44.55 10.53 61.52
C MET A 53 43.86 10.07 60.23
N ILE A 54 42.65 10.58 60.00
CA ILE A 54 41.92 10.50 58.74
C ILE A 54 42.08 11.86 58.05
N ASN A 55 42.81 11.89 56.94
CA ASN A 55 43.21 13.15 56.31
C ASN A 55 42.10 13.73 55.43
N GLY A 56 41.52 14.87 55.82
CA GLY A 56 40.39 15.49 55.13
C GLY A 56 39.13 14.64 55.27
N CYS A 57 38.23 15.07 56.14
CA CYS A 57 36.98 14.33 56.31
C CYS A 57 35.96 14.85 55.30
N SER A 58 35.16 13.88 54.86
CA SER A 58 34.19 13.83 53.78
C SER A 58 34.33 12.37 53.30
N ALA A 59 34.50 12.16 52.00
CA ALA A 59 35.26 11.10 51.35
C ALA A 59 36.13 10.20 52.27
N GLY A 60 37.18 10.74 52.91
CA GLY A 60 38.16 9.95 53.68
C GLY A 60 37.55 9.19 54.86
N CYS A 61 36.52 9.75 55.49
CA CYS A 61 35.81 9.16 56.63
C CYS A 61 34.94 7.98 56.19
N TYR A 62 34.28 8.09 55.04
CA TYR A 62 33.55 6.98 54.42
C TYR A 62 34.50 5.84 53.99
N LEU A 63 35.69 6.15 53.44
CA LEU A 63 36.69 5.12 53.08
C LEU A 63 37.31 4.44 54.30
N ALA A 64 37.56 5.18 55.37
CA ALA A 64 38.04 4.61 56.63
C ALA A 64 37.05 3.57 57.17
N LEU A 65 35.74 3.89 57.12
CA LEU A 65 34.66 2.99 57.53
C LEU A 65 34.49 1.76 56.63
N THR A 66 34.75 1.89 55.33
CA THR A 66 34.45 0.81 54.36
C THR A 66 35.65 -0.01 53.92
N SER A 67 36.88 0.51 54.10
CA SER A 67 38.12 -0.17 53.70
C SER A 67 39.20 -0.27 54.76
N GLY A 68 39.02 0.33 55.94
CA GLY A 68 40.08 0.38 56.96
C GLY A 68 41.22 1.35 56.64
N SER A 69 41.11 2.15 55.57
CA SER A 69 42.07 3.22 55.26
C SER A 69 41.35 4.38 54.57
N ASP A 70 41.78 5.61 54.86
CA ASP A 70 41.36 6.81 54.14
C ASP A 70 41.89 6.86 52.68
N GLN A 71 42.73 5.90 52.28
CA GLN A 71 43.38 5.79 50.98
C GLN A 71 44.16 7.07 50.57
N GLY A 72 44.53 7.90 51.55
CA GLY A 72 45.13 9.22 51.34
C GLY A 72 44.21 10.20 50.61
N LYS A 73 42.88 10.06 50.72
CA LYS A 73 41.89 10.91 50.04
C LYS A 73 41.21 11.85 51.04
N ALA A 74 41.32 13.15 50.75
CA ALA A 74 40.77 14.24 51.59
C ALA A 74 39.42 14.79 51.10
N ASP A 75 39.13 14.70 49.80
CA ASP A 75 37.93 15.19 49.12
C ASP A 75 37.90 14.48 47.75
N SER A 76 36.73 14.01 47.30
CA SER A 76 36.42 13.42 45.99
C SER A 76 37.36 12.31 45.47
N TYR A 77 36.85 11.08 45.33
CA TYR A 77 37.58 9.96 44.71
C TYR A 77 36.84 9.28 43.56
N CYS A 78 36.53 10.06 42.53
CA CYS A 78 36.45 9.66 41.12
C CYS A 78 36.00 10.93 40.39
N PRO A 79 36.91 11.78 39.86
CA PRO A 79 36.45 12.97 39.16
C PRO A 79 35.70 12.51 37.91
N ARG A 80 34.69 13.26 37.51
CA ARG A 80 34.13 13.26 36.14
C ARG A 80 35.19 13.41 35.02
N SER A 81 36.48 13.47 35.35
CA SER A 81 37.63 13.35 34.46
C SER A 81 38.88 12.77 35.16
N SER A 82 39.24 11.52 34.85
CA SER A 82 40.61 10.94 34.78
C SER A 82 41.33 10.29 36.00
N ALA A 83 40.72 10.08 37.19
CA ALA A 83 41.36 9.26 38.23
C ALA A 83 40.85 7.80 38.25
N PRO A 84 41.72 6.78 38.50
CA PRO A 84 41.29 5.38 38.54
C PRO A 84 40.53 5.03 39.82
N CYS A 85 39.57 4.11 39.72
CA CYS A 85 38.83 3.52 40.83
C CYS A 85 39.80 2.86 41.83
N LEU A 86 39.41 2.85 43.11
CA LEU A 86 40.16 2.20 44.17
C LEU A 86 40.14 0.68 43.98
N SER A 87 41.32 0.06 44.07
CA SER A 87 41.48 -1.40 44.03
C SER A 87 41.63 -2.01 45.43
N ALA A 88 41.45 -1.21 46.49
CA ALA A 88 41.58 -1.65 47.86
C ALA A 88 40.52 -2.71 48.22
N THR A 89 40.92 -3.67 49.05
CA THR A 89 39.97 -4.60 49.66
C THR A 89 39.06 -3.82 50.60
N ASN A 90 37.76 -4.11 50.57
CA ASN A 90 36.75 -3.40 51.33
C ASN A 90 35.82 -4.40 52.05
N ILE A 91 34.96 -3.87 52.91
CA ILE A 91 34.06 -4.66 53.74
C ILE A 91 33.07 -5.49 52.92
N ILE A 92 32.71 -5.02 51.72
CA ILE A 92 31.84 -5.74 50.79
C ILE A 92 32.42 -7.09 50.38
N SER A 93 33.72 -7.13 50.06
CA SER A 93 34.39 -8.38 49.72
C SER A 93 34.34 -9.40 50.87
N ARG A 94 34.30 -8.94 52.13
CA ARG A 94 34.16 -9.78 53.32
C ARG A 94 32.74 -10.29 53.49
N PHE A 95 31.73 -9.46 53.23
CA PHE A 95 30.34 -9.89 53.23
C PHE A 95 30.11 -11.02 52.22
N THR A 96 30.55 -10.84 50.97
CA THR A 96 30.40 -11.85 49.92
C THR A 96 31.11 -13.16 50.29
N ALA A 97 32.33 -13.09 50.81
CA ALA A 97 33.09 -14.28 51.24
C ALA A 97 32.42 -15.02 52.41
N ALA A 98 31.71 -14.31 53.29
CA ALA A 98 30.98 -14.86 54.42
C ALA A 98 29.53 -15.27 54.08
N GLY A 99 29.09 -15.10 52.82
CA GLY A 99 27.72 -15.38 52.39
C GLY A 99 26.68 -14.40 52.94
N LEU A 100 27.10 -13.21 53.37
CA LEU A 100 26.22 -12.15 53.87
C LEU A 100 25.67 -11.31 52.72
N SER A 101 24.37 -11.01 52.77
CA SER A 101 23.71 -10.10 51.83
C SER A 101 23.88 -8.65 52.28
N TRP A 102 24.10 -7.74 51.34
CA TRP A 102 24.25 -6.31 51.61
C TRP A 102 23.65 -5.49 50.47
N HIS A 103 23.01 -4.36 50.75
CA HIS A 103 22.55 -3.39 49.74
C HIS A 103 22.83 -1.95 50.21
N ALA A 104 23.13 -1.04 49.28
CA ALA A 104 23.40 0.36 49.56
C ALA A 104 22.62 1.28 48.62
N TYR A 105 22.13 2.40 49.15
CA TYR A 105 21.24 3.32 48.46
C TYR A 105 21.67 4.77 48.69
N CYS A 106 21.37 5.63 47.73
CA CYS A 106 21.51 7.07 47.84
C CYS A 106 20.28 7.78 47.23
N ALA A 107 19.89 8.91 47.79
CA ALA A 107 18.83 9.75 47.25
C ALA A 107 19.28 10.48 45.95
N GLU A 108 18.31 10.85 45.10
CA GLU A 108 18.47 11.72 43.91
C GLU A 108 19.68 11.45 43.00
N GLY A 109 20.07 10.17 42.86
CA GLY A 109 21.12 9.79 41.92
C GLY A 109 22.55 9.93 42.45
N CYS A 110 22.72 9.97 43.78
CA CYS A 110 23.99 10.23 44.46
C CYS A 110 24.59 11.58 44.00
N PRO A 111 23.99 12.73 44.37
CA PRO A 111 24.33 14.04 43.80
C PRO A 111 25.81 14.44 43.94
N ARG A 112 26.52 13.92 44.94
CA ARG A 112 27.97 14.10 45.16
C ARG A 112 28.85 12.92 44.71
N GLY A 113 28.24 11.91 44.08
CA GLY A 113 28.94 10.72 43.59
C GLY A 113 29.67 9.98 44.71
N SER A 114 30.91 9.58 44.43
CA SER A 114 31.75 8.81 45.36
C SER A 114 32.13 9.58 46.62
N ASP A 115 32.01 10.91 46.63
CA ASP A 115 32.41 11.77 47.74
C ASP A 115 31.58 11.49 49.00
N HIS A 116 30.25 11.35 48.85
CA HIS A 116 29.30 11.07 49.94
C HIS A 116 28.73 9.64 49.89
N PHE A 117 29.30 8.79 49.04
CA PHE A 117 28.81 7.42 48.85
C PHE A 117 29.95 6.48 48.39
N PRO A 118 30.63 5.80 49.34
CA PRO A 118 31.92 5.14 49.09
C PRO A 118 31.82 3.92 48.17
N PHE A 119 30.63 3.35 48.00
CA PHE A 119 30.43 2.13 47.22
C PHE A 119 30.62 2.32 45.70
N LEU A 120 30.62 3.59 45.24
CA LEU A 120 30.98 3.95 43.86
C LEU A 120 32.49 3.99 43.60
N ALA A 121 33.32 3.92 44.65
CA ALA A 121 34.75 4.16 44.55
C ALA A 121 35.58 2.92 44.20
N TYR A 122 35.04 1.73 44.37
CA TYR A 122 35.80 0.48 44.29
C TYR A 122 35.57 -0.28 42.99
N SER A 123 36.64 -0.78 42.37
CA SER A 123 36.55 -1.55 41.12
C SER A 123 36.06 -2.99 41.30
N ASN A 124 36.07 -3.50 42.52
CA ASN A 124 35.63 -4.86 42.85
C ASN A 124 34.11 -4.96 43.14
N THR A 125 33.42 -3.83 43.28
CA THR A 125 31.96 -3.75 43.43
C THR A 125 31.25 -3.55 42.10
N ASP A 126 31.93 -2.93 41.12
CA ASP A 126 31.48 -2.81 39.73
C ASP A 126 32.69 -2.73 38.77
N PRO A 127 32.93 -3.74 37.90
CA PRO A 127 34.03 -3.72 36.94
C PRO A 127 33.88 -2.66 35.84
N ASN A 128 32.71 -2.03 35.69
CA ASN A 128 32.41 -0.96 34.74
C ASN A 128 32.32 0.45 35.37
N ALA A 129 32.42 0.60 36.70
CA ALA A 129 32.28 1.89 37.38
C ALA A 129 33.28 2.96 36.90
N CYS A 130 34.41 2.55 36.31
CA CYS A 130 35.45 3.45 35.82
C CYS A 130 35.49 3.65 34.29
N ALA A 131 34.51 3.12 33.55
CA ALA A 131 34.46 3.24 32.10
C ALA A 131 33.26 4.08 31.66
N LEU A 132 33.56 5.22 31.02
CA LEU A 132 32.69 6.07 30.19
C LEU A 132 32.21 7.39 30.82
N SER A 133 32.25 8.41 29.96
CA SER A 133 31.84 9.80 30.13
C SER A 133 30.64 10.03 31.04
N GLY A 134 30.85 10.75 32.15
CA GLY A 134 29.84 11.63 32.74
C GLY A 134 28.69 11.02 33.56
N THR A 135 28.52 9.70 33.60
CA THR A 135 27.49 9.05 34.44
C THR A 135 28.00 7.68 34.91
N CYS A 136 28.05 7.47 36.23
CA CYS A 136 28.40 6.18 36.82
C CYS A 136 27.35 5.14 36.39
N GLY A 137 27.82 4.11 35.68
CA GLY A 137 27.03 2.98 35.19
C GLY A 137 26.47 2.14 36.33
N ASN A 138 25.40 1.43 36.00
CA ASN A 138 24.48 0.77 36.90
C ASN A 138 24.87 -0.71 37.06
N THR A 139 25.53 -1.09 38.16
CA THR A 139 25.49 -2.47 38.66
C THR A 139 25.74 -2.50 40.17
N MET A 140 24.77 -3.06 40.91
CA MET A 140 24.67 -3.16 42.39
C MET A 140 24.20 -1.91 43.16
N PHE A 141 23.38 -1.06 42.53
CA PHE A 141 22.48 -0.13 43.21
C PHE A 141 21.06 -0.39 42.70
N THR A 142 20.10 -0.73 43.56
CA THR A 142 18.68 -0.91 43.12
C THR A 142 18.00 0.45 42.92
N GLY A 143 18.64 1.30 42.13
CA GLY A 143 18.23 2.64 41.73
C GLY A 143 19.22 3.71 42.18
N SER A 144 19.53 4.63 41.27
CA SER A 144 20.04 5.96 41.58
C SER A 144 18.83 6.89 41.42
N GLY A 145 18.43 7.60 42.49
CA GLY A 145 17.16 8.35 42.54
C GLY A 145 16.05 7.64 43.31
N VAL A 146 16.42 6.88 44.34
CA VAL A 146 15.49 6.04 45.11
C VAL A 146 14.85 6.86 46.21
N THR A 147 13.52 6.89 46.24
CA THR A 147 12.77 7.44 47.37
C THR A 147 12.96 6.56 48.61
N THR A 148 12.84 7.13 49.80
CA THR A 148 12.88 6.39 51.09
C THR A 148 11.97 5.15 51.10
N SER A 149 10.89 5.16 50.30
CA SER A 149 9.97 4.03 50.12
C SER A 149 10.63 2.75 49.59
N SER A 150 11.58 2.79 48.66
CA SER A 150 12.18 1.54 48.14
C SER A 150 13.21 0.98 49.12
N PHE A 151 13.92 1.85 49.86
CA PHE A 151 14.75 1.42 50.98
C PHE A 151 13.90 0.72 52.06
N ILE A 152 12.72 1.28 52.36
CA ILE A 152 11.78 0.69 53.32
C ILE A 152 11.15 -0.60 52.76
N ALA A 153 10.94 -0.71 51.46
CA ALA A 153 10.49 -1.96 50.84
C ALA A 153 11.54 -3.08 50.99
N GLU A 154 12.82 -2.76 50.83
CA GLU A 154 13.92 -3.71 51.04
C GLU A 154 13.98 -4.16 52.51
N ALA A 155 13.83 -3.23 53.45
CA ALA A 155 13.73 -3.55 54.89
C ALA A 155 12.48 -4.39 55.23
N ASN A 156 11.47 -4.41 54.36
CA ASN A 156 10.26 -5.22 54.49
C ASN A 156 10.30 -6.53 53.69
N SER A 157 11.39 -6.82 52.97
CA SER A 157 11.47 -8.01 52.13
C SER A 157 11.36 -9.30 52.96
N ALA A 158 11.03 -10.42 52.31
CA ALA A 158 10.93 -11.72 52.98
C ALA A 158 12.27 -12.21 53.56
N SER A 159 13.39 -11.70 53.01
CA SER A 159 14.76 -11.99 53.44
C SER A 159 15.59 -10.70 53.43
N PRO A 160 15.41 -9.79 54.40
CA PRO A 160 16.11 -8.50 54.39
C PRO A 160 17.63 -8.65 54.44
N PRO A 161 18.40 -7.77 53.77
CA PRO A 161 19.85 -7.86 53.74
C PRO A 161 20.49 -7.79 55.13
N SER A 162 21.61 -8.50 55.31
CA SER A 162 22.39 -8.44 56.56
C SER A 162 22.94 -7.03 56.81
N PHE A 163 23.30 -6.29 55.75
CA PHE A 163 23.76 -4.91 55.83
C PHE A 163 23.00 -3.99 54.87
N LEU A 164 22.51 -2.86 55.38
CA LEU A 164 21.82 -1.83 54.61
C LEU A 164 22.46 -0.46 54.83
N TRP A 165 22.64 0.30 53.75
CA TRP A 165 23.18 1.66 53.79
C TRP A 165 22.28 2.64 53.05
N TYR A 166 22.08 3.84 53.60
CA TYR A 166 21.37 4.93 52.95
C TYR A 166 22.10 6.27 53.13
N THR A 167 22.37 6.97 52.03
CA THR A 167 22.83 8.37 52.02
C THR A 167 21.69 9.29 51.51
N PRO A 168 21.11 10.18 52.34
CA PRO A 168 20.15 11.20 51.90
C PRO A 168 20.80 12.27 51.01
N THR A 169 19.99 13.17 50.44
CA THR A 169 20.53 14.33 49.70
C THR A 169 21.24 15.33 50.62
N ASP A 170 22.09 16.21 50.08
CA ASP A 170 22.77 17.28 50.84
C ASP A 170 21.78 18.20 51.59
N SER A 171 20.56 18.33 51.05
CA SER A 171 19.49 19.11 51.66
C SER A 171 18.82 18.40 52.85
N GLU A 172 18.91 17.07 52.92
CA GLU A 172 18.24 16.23 53.91
C GLU A 172 19.22 15.71 54.97
N ASN A 173 20.49 15.50 54.59
CA ASN A 173 21.55 14.93 55.42
C ASN A 173 22.22 15.96 56.37
N MET A 174 21.80 17.23 56.33
CA MET A 174 22.34 18.38 57.07
C MET A 174 23.67 18.97 56.54
N HIS A 175 24.07 18.63 55.31
CA HIS A 175 25.22 19.24 54.66
C HIS A 175 24.99 20.73 54.36
N ASP A 176 23.95 21.02 53.57
CA ASP A 176 23.64 22.40 53.10
C ASP A 176 22.58 23.10 53.95
N ASN A 177 21.93 22.35 54.84
CA ASN A 177 20.73 22.75 55.54
C ASN A 177 20.90 22.65 57.06
N SER A 178 20.06 23.37 57.80
CA SER A 178 20.13 23.41 59.26
C SER A 178 19.90 22.04 59.91
N VAL A 179 20.37 21.90 61.15
CA VAL A 179 20.05 20.74 62.02
C VAL A 179 18.53 20.51 62.11
N SER A 180 17.71 21.56 62.17
CA SER A 180 16.25 21.44 62.30
C SER A 180 15.56 20.83 61.08
N SER A 181 16.09 21.09 59.88
CA SER A 181 15.61 20.51 58.63
C SER A 181 15.94 19.02 58.54
N GLY A 182 17.19 18.63 58.83
CA GLY A 182 17.56 17.21 58.84
C GLY A 182 16.87 16.42 59.95
N ASP A 183 16.59 17.04 61.10
CA ASP A 183 15.82 16.43 62.18
C ASP A 183 14.37 16.13 61.73
N SER A 184 13.76 17.08 61.02
CA SER A 184 12.42 16.92 60.43
C SER A 184 12.39 15.84 59.36
N TYR A 185 13.44 15.76 58.53
CA TYR A 185 13.60 14.69 57.53
C TYR A 185 13.71 13.32 58.21
N LEU A 186 14.61 13.17 59.19
CA LEU A 186 14.80 11.91 59.93
C LEU A 186 13.51 11.49 60.66
N LYS A 187 12.73 12.43 61.18
CA LYS A 187 11.41 12.14 61.76
C LYS A 187 10.50 11.48 60.72
N SER A 188 10.36 12.13 59.56
CA SER A 188 9.53 11.61 58.46
C SER A 188 10.01 10.23 58.00
N PHE A 189 11.32 10.05 57.86
CA PHE A 189 11.89 8.80 57.35
C PHE A 189 11.77 7.64 58.36
N LEU A 190 12.12 7.89 59.62
CA LEU A 190 12.20 6.83 60.63
C LEU A 190 10.84 6.47 61.22
N VAL A 191 10.00 7.47 61.52
CA VAL A 191 8.72 7.26 62.22
C VAL A 191 7.50 7.79 61.47
N GLY A 192 7.70 8.49 60.35
CA GLY A 192 6.63 9.11 59.56
C GLY A 192 5.86 10.14 60.36
N THR A 193 4.53 9.97 60.40
CA THR A 193 3.64 10.82 61.21
C THR A 193 3.54 10.37 62.67
N GLY A 194 4.14 9.21 63.01
CA GLY A 194 4.10 8.60 64.34
C GLY A 194 5.21 9.08 65.29
N SER A 195 5.50 8.26 66.29
CA SER A 195 6.54 8.48 67.30
C SER A 195 7.55 7.32 67.33
N VAL A 196 8.67 7.46 68.06
CA VAL A 196 9.66 6.38 68.21
C VAL A 196 9.06 5.11 68.84
N SER A 197 8.09 5.25 69.75
CA SER A 197 7.40 4.13 70.40
C SER A 197 6.24 3.56 69.59
N SER A 198 5.74 4.31 68.61
CA SER A 198 4.63 3.90 67.74
C SER A 198 4.83 4.51 66.34
N PRO A 199 5.80 3.99 65.57
CA PRO A 199 6.08 4.50 64.23
C PRO A 199 4.90 4.24 63.29
N SER A 200 4.60 5.17 62.38
CA SER A 200 3.52 4.99 61.42
C SER A 200 3.89 3.99 60.33
N SER A 201 2.93 3.22 59.83
CA SER A 201 3.15 2.29 58.71
C SER A 201 3.78 3.02 57.51
N GLY A 202 4.75 2.35 56.87
CA GLY A 202 5.52 2.93 55.76
C GLY A 202 6.73 3.75 56.18
N SER A 203 7.07 3.82 57.48
CA SER A 203 8.34 4.36 57.97
C SER A 203 9.36 3.26 58.26
N LEU A 204 10.65 3.60 58.36
CA LEU A 204 11.71 2.59 58.54
C LEU A 204 11.58 1.81 59.85
N LEU A 205 11.28 2.48 60.97
CA LEU A 205 11.13 1.79 62.26
C LEU A 205 9.83 0.96 62.36
N ALA A 206 8.89 1.14 61.44
CA ALA A 206 7.70 0.30 61.31
C ALA A 206 7.92 -0.92 60.38
N SER A 207 9.12 -1.08 59.79
CA SER A 207 9.43 -2.20 58.89
C SER A 207 9.62 -3.53 59.62
N ASN A 208 9.49 -4.64 58.89
CA ASN A 208 9.72 -6.00 59.38
C ASN A 208 11.09 -6.15 60.07
N LEU A 209 12.11 -5.43 59.56
CA LEU A 209 13.47 -5.43 60.10
C LEU A 209 13.55 -4.97 61.56
N PHE A 210 12.65 -4.11 62.03
CA PHE A 210 12.62 -3.65 63.42
C PHE A 210 11.56 -4.39 64.25
N GLY A 211 10.90 -5.40 63.67
CA GLY A 211 9.97 -6.30 64.35
C GLY A 211 10.66 -7.33 65.26
N ALA A 212 9.86 -8.09 66.01
CA ALA A 212 10.33 -9.02 67.04
C ALA A 212 11.21 -10.19 66.54
N GLY A 213 11.23 -10.46 65.23
CA GLY A 213 11.99 -11.54 64.60
C GLY A 213 13.45 -11.19 64.26
N HIS A 214 13.84 -9.92 64.39
CA HIS A 214 15.16 -9.43 63.95
C HIS A 214 15.88 -8.68 65.07
N ARG A 215 17.19 -8.95 65.22
CA ARG A 215 18.07 -8.15 66.08
C ARG A 215 18.77 -7.11 65.22
N THR A 216 18.11 -5.97 65.03
CA THR A 216 18.61 -4.92 64.12
C THR A 216 19.31 -3.81 64.88
N LEU A 217 20.44 -3.35 64.33
CA LEU A 217 21.14 -2.13 64.73
C LEU A 217 20.91 -1.05 63.69
N LEU A 218 20.35 0.09 64.09
CA LEU A 218 20.36 1.33 63.34
C LEU A 218 21.54 2.21 63.81
N VAL A 219 22.34 2.69 62.87
CA VAL A 219 23.43 3.62 63.09
C VAL A 219 23.10 4.90 62.32
N LEU A 220 22.91 6.00 63.04
CA LEU A 220 22.91 7.35 62.47
C LEU A 220 24.30 7.93 62.66
N TRP A 221 24.98 8.27 61.58
CA TRP A 221 26.40 8.63 61.59
C TRP A 221 26.62 9.93 60.82
N TRP A 222 27.30 10.89 61.45
CA TRP A 222 27.71 12.15 60.82
C TRP A 222 29.19 12.17 60.51
N ASP A 223 29.56 12.63 59.32
CA ASP A 223 30.94 12.89 58.94
C ASP A 223 31.35 14.38 59.12
N GLU A 224 32.60 14.67 58.81
CA GLU A 224 33.24 16.00 58.75
C GLU A 224 33.46 16.80 60.05
N TYR A 225 33.07 16.29 61.22
CA TYR A 225 33.31 16.98 62.50
C TYR A 225 34.09 16.17 63.54
N ASP A 226 34.72 16.87 64.48
CA ASP A 226 35.33 16.26 65.66
C ASP A 226 35.00 17.08 66.92
N PRO A 227 34.14 16.57 67.83
CA PRO A 227 33.46 15.28 67.76
C PRO A 227 32.29 15.26 66.75
N SER A 228 32.19 14.15 66.02
CA SER A 228 31.09 13.86 65.09
C SER A 228 29.88 13.27 65.84
N PRO A 229 28.63 13.68 65.53
CA PRO A 229 27.43 13.04 66.04
C PRO A 229 27.34 11.57 65.61
N ILE A 230 27.02 10.69 66.56
CA ILE A 230 26.73 9.29 66.27
C ILE A 230 25.70 8.72 67.25
N LEU A 231 24.78 7.92 66.74
CA LEU A 231 23.71 7.32 67.53
C LEU A 231 23.46 5.88 67.08
N PHE A 232 23.42 4.98 68.07
CA PHE A 232 23.13 3.57 67.90
C PHE A 232 21.76 3.26 68.50
N TYR A 233 20.81 2.85 67.68
CA TYR A 233 19.46 2.50 68.10
C TYR A 233 19.18 1.03 67.78
N GLY A 234 18.50 0.32 68.67
CA GLY A 234 18.08 -1.06 68.43
C GLY A 234 17.82 -1.84 69.71
N ASN A 235 17.22 -3.01 69.61
CA ASN A 235 16.78 -3.79 70.77
C ASN A 235 17.93 -4.28 71.67
N ASN A 236 19.12 -4.48 71.10
CA ASN A 236 20.29 -5.00 71.82
C ASN A 236 21.33 -3.92 72.17
N VAL A 237 20.97 -2.64 72.05
CA VAL A 237 21.83 -1.51 72.41
C VAL A 237 21.51 -1.04 73.84
N ASN A 238 22.54 -0.63 74.58
CA ASN A 238 22.36 0.03 75.89
C ASN A 238 21.45 1.26 75.75
N LYS A 239 20.44 1.38 76.61
CA LYS A 239 19.40 2.41 76.51
C LYS A 239 19.79 3.65 77.30
N ALA A 240 19.55 4.83 76.72
CA ALA A 240 19.94 6.12 77.31
C ALA A 240 21.43 6.20 77.67
N PHE A 241 22.28 5.50 76.90
CA PHE A 241 23.68 5.36 77.21
C PHE A 241 24.51 6.43 76.51
N ILE A 242 25.36 7.11 77.29
CA ILE A 242 26.29 8.12 76.80
C ILE A 242 27.69 7.60 77.12
N SER A 243 28.45 7.24 76.09
CA SER A 243 29.80 6.70 76.28
C SER A 243 30.72 7.76 76.88
N PRO A 244 31.51 7.43 77.93
CA PRO A 244 32.53 8.33 78.45
C PRO A 244 33.84 8.27 77.65
N SER A 245 33.95 7.35 76.69
CA SER A 245 35.18 7.06 75.96
C SER A 245 35.45 8.09 74.86
N ASN A 246 36.74 8.39 74.67
CA ASN A 246 37.28 9.20 73.57
C ASN A 246 38.17 8.38 72.63
N SER A 247 38.02 7.06 72.60
CA SER A 247 38.92 6.16 71.87
C SER A 247 38.34 5.64 70.55
N PHE A 248 37.19 6.18 70.13
CA PHE A 248 36.41 5.68 69.00
C PHE A 248 36.44 6.61 67.80
N ASP A 249 36.52 6.02 66.62
CA ASP A 249 36.64 6.65 65.31
C ASP A 249 35.95 5.79 64.23
N SER A 250 36.01 6.21 62.96
CA SER A 250 35.42 5.48 61.83
C SER A 250 35.99 4.05 61.66
N TYR A 251 37.24 3.82 62.03
CA TYR A 251 37.83 2.47 62.03
C TYR A 251 37.20 1.57 63.12
N SER A 252 36.81 2.16 64.24
CA SER A 252 36.11 1.45 65.32
C SER A 252 34.71 1.01 64.89
N LEU A 253 34.03 1.79 64.03
CA LEU A 253 32.75 1.41 63.42
C LEU A 253 32.88 0.29 62.40
N LEU A 254 33.94 0.30 61.58
CA LEU A 254 34.26 -0.85 60.74
C LEU A 254 34.50 -2.09 61.61
N ARG A 255 35.25 -1.94 62.69
CA ARG A 255 35.52 -3.03 63.62
C ARG A 255 34.25 -3.58 64.28
N LEU A 256 33.23 -2.76 64.53
CA LEU A 256 31.91 -3.20 64.99
C LEU A 256 31.25 -4.17 63.99
N ILE A 257 31.30 -3.84 62.70
CA ILE A 257 30.76 -4.67 61.62
C ILE A 257 31.50 -6.02 61.58
N GLU A 258 32.83 -5.97 61.64
CA GLU A 258 33.68 -7.15 61.58
C GLU A 258 33.47 -8.08 62.78
N ASP A 259 33.46 -7.53 64.00
CA ASP A 259 33.25 -8.29 65.22
C ASP A 259 31.84 -8.93 65.27
N ASN A 260 30.82 -8.27 64.71
CA ASN A 260 29.45 -8.78 64.72
C ASN A 260 29.28 -10.09 63.93
N TRP A 261 29.96 -10.20 62.79
CA TRP A 261 29.87 -11.36 61.90
C TRP A 261 31.15 -12.21 61.86
N GLY A 262 32.13 -11.92 62.72
CA GLY A 262 33.39 -12.67 62.79
C GLY A 262 34.25 -12.52 61.52
N LEU A 263 34.19 -11.35 60.88
CA LEU A 263 34.96 -11.06 59.68
C LEU A 263 36.41 -10.72 60.03
N SER A 264 37.34 -11.02 59.12
CA SER A 264 38.74 -10.60 59.25
C SER A 264 38.90 -9.11 58.95
N THR A 265 39.68 -8.42 59.79
CA THR A 265 40.09 -7.03 59.62
C THR A 265 40.70 -6.78 58.22
N LEU A 266 40.46 -5.59 57.67
CA LEU A 266 40.91 -5.19 56.33
C LEU A 266 42.35 -4.65 56.34
N THR A 267 42.71 -3.87 57.34
CA THR A 267 44.05 -3.26 57.46
C THR A 267 44.54 -3.24 58.91
N ASN A 268 45.73 -2.68 59.12
CA ASN A 268 46.25 -2.46 60.47
C ASN A 268 45.49 -1.39 61.26
N ASN A 269 44.81 -0.44 60.59
CA ASN A 269 44.15 0.67 61.28
C ASN A 269 42.89 0.19 62.03
N ASP A 270 42.04 -0.59 61.37
CA ASP A 270 40.85 -1.23 61.94
C ASP A 270 41.19 -2.43 62.85
N ALA A 271 42.29 -3.14 62.57
CA ALA A 271 42.82 -4.14 63.50
C ALA A 271 43.26 -3.52 64.83
N ALA A 272 43.86 -2.33 64.79
CA ALA A 272 44.31 -1.56 65.97
C ALA A 272 43.22 -0.66 66.57
N ALA A 273 42.06 -0.52 65.93
CA ALA A 273 40.95 0.28 66.43
C ALA A 273 40.28 -0.38 67.64
N THR A 274 39.69 0.44 68.51
CA THR A 274 39.02 -0.04 69.70
C THR A 274 37.67 -0.66 69.31
N GLY A 275 37.41 -1.90 69.69
CA GLY A 275 36.14 -2.57 69.38
C GLY A 275 34.95 -1.91 70.06
N LEU A 276 33.93 -1.54 69.28
CA LEU A 276 32.72 -0.84 69.77
C LEU A 276 31.64 -1.77 70.35
N THR A 277 31.66 -3.06 70.02
CA THR A 277 30.57 -4.01 70.34
C THR A 277 30.22 -4.04 71.83
N THR A 278 31.22 -4.14 72.69
CA THR A 278 31.03 -4.20 74.15
C THR A 278 30.51 -2.87 74.70
N GLU A 279 31.00 -1.75 74.16
CA GLU A 279 30.60 -0.41 74.61
C GLU A 279 29.10 -0.17 74.40
N ILE A 280 28.59 -0.51 73.22
CA ILE A 280 27.20 -0.23 72.87
C ILE A 280 26.23 -1.36 73.26
N THR A 281 26.70 -2.59 73.55
CA THR A 281 25.81 -3.75 73.85
C THR A 281 26.09 -4.50 75.15
N GLY A 282 27.26 -4.33 75.77
CA GLY A 282 27.69 -5.07 76.96
C GLY A 282 27.96 -6.57 76.76
N LYS A 283 28.09 -7.10 75.52
CA LYS A 283 28.27 -8.55 75.22
C LYS A 283 29.49 -8.83 74.31
N THR A 284 30.12 -10.01 74.43
CA THR A 284 31.40 -10.36 73.76
C THR A 284 31.44 -11.65 72.90
N THR A 285 30.41 -12.51 72.84
CA THR A 285 30.50 -13.81 72.12
C THR A 285 29.78 -13.86 70.75
N PRO A 286 30.41 -14.45 69.72
CA PRO A 286 29.77 -14.76 68.42
C PRO A 286 28.53 -15.65 68.57
N LEU A 287 27.63 -15.60 67.58
CA LEU A 287 26.49 -16.51 67.47
C LEU A 287 26.92 -17.99 67.50
N PRO A 288 26.10 -18.96 67.98
CA PRO A 288 26.39 -20.39 67.83
C PRO A 288 26.50 -20.82 66.36
N VAL A 289 27.29 -21.87 66.07
CA VAL A 289 27.38 -22.42 64.71
C VAL A 289 26.03 -23.01 64.27
N SER A 290 25.64 -22.71 63.04
CA SER A 290 24.48 -23.26 62.34
C SER A 290 24.93 -23.94 61.06
N ALA A 291 24.24 -25.01 60.65
CA ALA A 291 24.51 -25.76 59.44
C ALA A 291 23.29 -25.75 58.52
N SER A 292 23.52 -25.57 57.22
CA SER A 292 22.52 -25.74 56.17
C SER A 292 23.17 -26.34 54.94
N PHE A 293 22.38 -26.99 54.08
CA PHE A 293 22.87 -27.40 52.78
C PHE A 293 21.83 -27.32 51.69
N THR A 294 22.32 -27.26 50.46
CA THR A 294 21.55 -27.43 49.23
C THR A 294 22.07 -28.62 48.44
N TYR A 295 21.28 -29.13 47.50
CA TYR A 295 21.68 -30.19 46.60
C TYR A 295 21.13 -29.95 45.19
N LEU A 296 21.84 -30.43 44.18
CA LEU A 296 21.45 -30.33 42.78
C LEU A 296 21.75 -31.66 42.05
N PRO A 297 20.84 -32.16 41.19
CA PRO A 297 19.53 -31.59 40.85
C PRO A 297 18.46 -31.77 41.96
N SER A 298 17.46 -30.89 42.00
CA SER A 298 16.35 -30.93 42.98
C SER A 298 15.40 -32.12 42.76
N THR A 299 15.38 -32.70 41.56
CA THR A 299 14.71 -33.96 41.20
C THR A 299 15.76 -35.00 40.78
N PRO A 300 16.45 -35.62 41.75
CA PRO A 300 17.53 -36.56 41.47
C PRO A 300 17.02 -37.88 40.86
N LEU A 301 17.69 -38.31 39.79
CA LEU A 301 17.41 -39.58 39.11
C LEU A 301 18.39 -40.67 39.57
N VAL A 302 17.94 -41.91 39.52
CA VAL A 302 18.81 -43.07 39.73
C VAL A 302 19.99 -43.04 38.74
N ASN A 303 21.17 -43.43 39.21
CA ASN A 303 22.43 -43.42 38.46
C ASN A 303 22.88 -42.03 37.93
N SER A 304 22.39 -40.94 38.52
CA SER A 304 22.89 -39.59 38.27
C SER A 304 23.68 -39.04 39.46
N LEU A 305 24.78 -38.32 39.18
CA LEU A 305 25.59 -37.69 40.22
C LEU A 305 24.85 -36.49 40.81
N ILE A 306 24.73 -36.44 42.14
CA ILE A 306 24.10 -35.34 42.87
C ILE A 306 25.20 -34.59 43.62
N SER A 307 25.24 -33.27 43.45
CA SER A 307 26.16 -32.40 44.18
C SER A 307 25.47 -31.81 45.40
N PHE A 308 26.17 -31.78 46.53
CA PHE A 308 25.73 -31.26 47.81
C PHE A 308 26.68 -30.15 48.25
N THR A 309 26.13 -29.00 48.62
CA THR A 309 26.90 -27.83 49.07
C THR A 309 26.44 -27.43 50.47
N GLY A 310 27.36 -27.53 51.43
CA GLY A 310 27.14 -27.17 52.83
C GLY A 310 27.57 -25.73 53.12
N ALA A 311 26.85 -25.08 54.03
CA ALA A 311 27.15 -23.75 54.54
C ALA A 311 27.13 -23.74 56.08
N ALA A 312 27.93 -22.84 56.64
CA ALA A 312 28.10 -22.64 58.07
C ALA A 312 28.02 -21.15 58.41
N VAL A 313 27.24 -20.80 59.44
CA VAL A 313 27.12 -19.41 59.93
C VAL A 313 27.24 -19.41 61.46
N GLY A 314 27.85 -18.37 62.03
CA GLY A 314 28.14 -18.30 63.45
C GLY A 314 29.27 -19.26 63.86
N GLY A 315 29.60 -19.30 65.13
CA GLY A 315 30.74 -20.04 65.66
C GLY A 315 32.07 -19.39 65.33
N LYS A 316 33.15 -20.15 65.49
CA LYS A 316 34.52 -19.69 65.19
C LYS A 316 35.13 -20.47 64.04
N ALA A 317 35.32 -19.83 62.90
CA ALA A 317 36.06 -20.42 61.78
C ALA A 317 37.51 -20.84 62.17
N PRO A 318 38.14 -21.83 61.50
CA PRO A 318 37.62 -22.61 60.36
C PRO A 318 36.58 -23.67 60.74
N TYR A 319 35.81 -24.14 59.75
CA TYR A 319 34.78 -25.17 59.90
C TYR A 319 35.22 -26.50 59.28
N THR A 320 34.70 -27.61 59.80
CA THR A 320 34.83 -28.96 59.25
C THR A 320 33.45 -29.52 58.88
N TYR A 321 33.35 -30.25 57.76
CA TYR A 321 32.09 -30.71 57.18
C TYR A 321 32.11 -32.23 56.99
N SER A 322 31.04 -32.91 57.39
CA SER A 322 30.85 -34.36 57.23
C SER A 322 29.43 -34.70 56.76
N TRP A 323 29.34 -35.59 55.77
CA TRP A 323 28.10 -35.99 55.09
C TRP A 323 27.79 -37.47 55.31
N ASN A 324 26.51 -37.77 55.52
CA ASN A 324 25.94 -39.11 55.42
C ASN A 324 24.77 -39.07 54.43
N PHE A 325 24.79 -39.91 53.39
CA PHE A 325 23.81 -39.89 52.30
C PHE A 325 22.60 -40.81 52.54
N GLY A 326 22.56 -41.56 53.63
CA GLY A 326 21.40 -42.38 54.00
C GLY A 326 21.27 -43.72 53.26
N ASP A 327 22.14 -44.03 52.31
CA ASP A 327 22.26 -45.32 51.60
C ASP A 327 23.52 -46.12 52.01
N GLY A 328 24.25 -45.64 53.01
CA GLY A 328 25.54 -46.17 53.45
C GLY A 328 26.75 -45.38 52.93
N GLY A 329 26.56 -44.43 52.00
CA GLY A 329 27.60 -43.52 51.53
C GLY A 329 27.92 -42.36 52.50
N SER A 330 29.16 -41.87 52.46
CA SER A 330 29.61 -40.72 53.26
C SER A 330 30.67 -39.89 52.52
N ALA A 331 30.79 -38.60 52.85
CA ALA A 331 31.81 -37.70 52.32
C ALA A 331 32.25 -36.64 53.33
N THR A 332 33.30 -35.87 53.01
CA THR A 332 33.80 -34.76 53.82
C THR A 332 34.10 -33.54 52.96
N GLY A 333 34.07 -32.35 53.55
CA GLY A 333 34.32 -31.08 52.85
C GLY A 333 33.03 -30.29 52.56
N PRO A 334 33.13 -28.98 52.28
CA PRO A 334 31.97 -28.12 52.08
C PRO A 334 31.17 -28.46 50.81
N VAL A 335 31.78 -29.15 49.85
CA VAL A 335 31.12 -29.67 48.65
C VAL A 335 31.39 -31.17 48.55
N ALA A 336 30.34 -31.96 48.28
CA ALA A 336 30.43 -33.40 48.09
C ALA A 336 29.54 -33.86 46.93
N THR A 337 29.88 -34.98 46.29
CA THR A 337 29.04 -35.61 45.26
C THR A 337 28.70 -37.04 45.63
N HIS A 338 27.51 -37.51 45.26
CA HIS A 338 27.05 -38.89 45.53
C HIS A 338 26.16 -39.44 44.43
N LEU A 339 26.17 -40.76 44.25
CA LEU A 339 25.45 -41.48 43.21
C LEU A 339 24.57 -42.57 43.84
N TYR A 340 23.25 -42.48 43.66
CA TYR A 340 22.31 -43.51 44.12
C TYR A 340 22.02 -44.51 43.00
N THR A 341 22.25 -45.80 43.26
CA THR A 341 22.08 -46.89 42.27
C THR A 341 20.69 -47.52 42.28
N THR A 342 19.84 -47.15 43.24
CA THR A 342 18.45 -47.61 43.38
C THR A 342 17.50 -46.42 43.54
N THR A 343 16.24 -46.61 43.12
CA THR A 343 15.17 -45.64 43.38
C THR A 343 14.68 -45.79 44.82
N GLY A 344 14.21 -44.70 45.42
CA GLY A 344 13.78 -44.69 46.83
C GLY A 344 13.91 -43.33 47.49
N THR A 345 13.70 -43.30 48.80
CA THR A 345 13.79 -42.07 49.60
C THR A 345 14.95 -42.18 50.59
N PHE A 346 15.85 -41.19 50.58
CA PHE A 346 17.08 -41.20 51.38
C PHE A 346 17.18 -39.91 52.22
N THR A 347 17.62 -40.03 53.48
CA THR A 347 17.80 -38.90 54.39
C THR A 347 19.28 -38.52 54.47
N ILE A 348 19.61 -37.35 53.95
CA ILE A 348 20.97 -36.80 53.93
C ILE A 348 21.16 -35.98 55.19
N THR A 349 22.30 -36.14 55.85
CA THR A 349 22.68 -35.37 57.02
C THR A 349 24.05 -34.73 56.82
N LEU A 350 24.10 -33.40 56.89
CA LEU A 350 25.33 -32.62 57.02
C LEU A 350 25.60 -32.33 58.49
N THR A 351 26.82 -32.57 58.94
CA THR A 351 27.35 -32.12 60.23
C THR A 351 28.46 -31.12 60.01
N VAL A 352 28.36 -29.94 60.62
CA VAL A 352 29.40 -28.90 60.61
C VAL A 352 29.94 -28.73 62.02
N THR A 353 31.26 -28.64 62.17
CA THR A 353 31.93 -28.36 63.46
C THR A 353 32.90 -27.20 63.31
N ASP A 354 32.81 -26.21 64.20
CA ASP A 354 33.69 -25.04 64.23
C ASP A 354 35.00 -25.31 64.99
N SER A 355 35.96 -24.38 64.92
CA SER A 355 37.27 -24.52 65.57
C SER A 355 37.26 -24.43 67.09
N ALA A 356 36.16 -23.96 67.68
CA ALA A 356 35.94 -23.90 69.11
C ALA A 356 35.25 -25.17 69.65
N GLY A 357 34.90 -26.12 68.76
CA GLY A 357 34.24 -27.39 69.11
C GLY A 357 32.72 -27.33 69.12
N GLY A 358 32.11 -26.21 68.71
CA GLY A 358 30.67 -26.11 68.47
C GLY A 358 30.28 -26.93 67.25
N SER A 359 29.15 -27.65 67.30
CA SER A 359 28.68 -28.47 66.18
C SER A 359 27.18 -28.29 65.92
N ALA A 360 26.82 -28.29 64.64
CA ALA A 360 25.44 -28.20 64.16
C ALA A 360 25.17 -29.25 63.07
N LYS A 361 23.92 -29.68 62.97
CA LYS A 361 23.45 -30.63 61.96
C LYS A 361 22.32 -30.04 61.13
N SER A 362 22.28 -30.44 59.87
CA SER A 362 21.17 -30.19 58.96
C SER A 362 20.81 -31.49 58.26
N SER A 363 19.51 -31.79 58.15
CA SER A 363 19.04 -33.01 57.47
C SER A 363 17.94 -32.69 56.48
N HIS A 364 18.00 -33.30 55.29
CA HIS A 364 16.94 -33.25 54.27
C HIS A 364 16.68 -34.64 53.71
N THR A 365 15.44 -34.90 53.33
CA THR A 365 15.05 -36.15 52.66
C THR A 365 14.90 -35.88 51.17
N ILE A 366 15.50 -36.71 50.33
CA ILE A 366 15.38 -36.64 48.86
C ILE A 366 14.77 -37.94 48.32
N ALA A 367 13.99 -37.83 47.25
CA ALA A 367 13.44 -38.97 46.52
C ALA A 367 14.22 -39.18 45.21
N ILE A 368 14.87 -40.34 45.08
CA ILE A 368 15.54 -40.79 43.86
C ILE A 368 14.52 -41.50 42.98
N THR A 369 14.16 -40.87 41.86
CA THR A 369 13.14 -41.38 40.94
C THR A 369 13.76 -42.15 39.77
N PRO A 370 13.01 -43.07 39.13
CA PRO A 370 13.49 -43.74 37.91
C PRO A 370 13.73 -42.74 36.79
N ILE A 371 14.65 -43.08 35.87
CA ILE A 371 14.88 -42.30 34.65
C ILE A 371 13.62 -42.41 33.77
N PRO A 372 12.95 -41.30 33.41
CA PRO A 372 11.80 -41.34 32.52
C PRO A 372 12.18 -41.91 31.14
N ALA A 373 11.27 -42.61 30.46
CA ALA A 373 11.55 -43.13 29.12
C ALA A 373 11.89 -42.01 28.14
N LEU A 374 12.94 -42.20 27.33
CA LEU A 374 13.31 -41.25 26.28
C LEU A 374 12.25 -41.28 25.17
N THR A 375 11.65 -40.12 24.91
CA THR A 375 10.73 -39.90 23.79
C THR A 375 11.23 -38.74 22.94
N THR A 376 11.00 -38.81 21.64
CA THR A 376 11.37 -37.76 20.71
C THR A 376 10.22 -37.43 19.77
N SER A 377 10.18 -36.19 19.32
CA SER A 377 9.34 -35.72 18.22
C SER A 377 10.11 -34.69 17.40
N PHE A 378 9.68 -34.42 16.18
CA PHE A 378 10.16 -33.26 15.46
C PHE A 378 9.07 -32.54 14.70
N SER A 379 9.31 -31.25 14.52
CA SER A 379 8.55 -30.37 13.64
C SER A 379 9.48 -29.76 12.60
N PHE A 380 8.89 -29.19 11.56
CA PHE A 380 9.62 -28.49 10.53
C PHE A 380 8.80 -27.28 10.05
N VAL A 381 9.50 -26.23 9.64
CA VAL A 381 8.91 -25.00 9.11
C VAL A 381 9.60 -24.65 7.79
N PRO A 382 8.84 -24.33 6.73
CA PRO A 382 7.37 -24.27 6.67
C PRO A 382 6.70 -25.66 6.62
N THR A 383 5.42 -25.75 7.03
CA THR A 383 4.64 -27.00 7.02
C THR A 383 4.26 -27.49 5.61
N GLN A 384 4.34 -26.59 4.61
CA GLN A 384 4.20 -26.91 3.18
C GLN A 384 5.47 -26.45 2.45
N PRO A 385 6.58 -27.19 2.58
CA PRO A 385 7.85 -26.78 2.00
C PRO A 385 7.86 -26.90 0.48
N LEU A 386 8.57 -25.98 -0.16
CA LEU A 386 8.80 -25.96 -1.60
C LEU A 386 10.22 -26.44 -1.93
N SER A 387 10.41 -26.97 -3.14
CA SER A 387 11.74 -27.27 -3.67
C SER A 387 12.62 -26.02 -3.65
N SER A 388 13.90 -26.17 -3.30
CA SER A 388 14.91 -25.11 -3.13
C SER A 388 14.63 -24.13 -1.98
N GLN A 389 13.63 -24.38 -1.15
CA GLN A 389 13.39 -23.63 0.08
C GLN A 389 14.19 -24.23 1.25
N SER A 390 14.77 -23.37 2.10
CA SER A 390 15.36 -23.80 3.37
C SER A 390 14.25 -24.19 4.34
N ILE A 391 14.31 -25.42 4.83
CA ILE A 391 13.39 -25.97 5.82
C ILE A 391 14.13 -26.05 7.15
N ALA A 392 13.61 -25.35 8.15
CA ALA A 392 14.13 -25.43 9.51
C ALA A 392 13.46 -26.60 10.22
N PHE A 393 14.26 -27.55 10.71
CA PHE A 393 13.80 -28.66 11.53
C PHE A 393 14.00 -28.31 13.00
N THR A 394 13.15 -28.85 13.86
CA THR A 394 13.32 -28.73 15.32
C THR A 394 13.00 -30.07 15.95
N GLY A 395 14.05 -30.72 16.45
CA GLY A 395 13.95 -31.93 17.25
C GLY A 395 13.67 -31.59 18.71
N THR A 396 12.80 -32.37 19.35
CA THR A 396 12.48 -32.27 20.77
C THR A 396 12.68 -33.61 21.42
N ALA A 397 13.43 -33.66 22.51
CA ALA A 397 13.62 -34.85 23.33
C ALA A 397 13.08 -34.59 24.74
N THR A 398 12.34 -35.56 25.28
CA THR A 398 11.86 -35.54 26.67
C THR A 398 12.12 -36.89 27.33
N GLY A 399 12.29 -36.92 28.64
CA GLY A 399 12.76 -38.11 29.36
C GLY A 399 14.23 -38.45 29.02
N GLY A 400 14.71 -39.62 29.44
CA GLY A 400 16.14 -39.95 29.39
C GLY A 400 17.00 -39.01 30.24
N VAL A 401 18.30 -38.95 29.94
CA VAL A 401 19.26 -38.09 30.65
C VAL A 401 19.99 -37.15 29.69
N SER A 402 19.81 -35.84 29.84
CA SER A 402 20.51 -34.81 29.06
C SER A 402 22.04 -34.81 29.31
N PRO A 403 22.89 -34.34 28.39
CA PRO A 403 22.56 -33.75 27.09
C PRO A 403 22.15 -34.80 26.06
N TYR A 404 21.33 -34.39 25.10
CA TYR A 404 20.91 -35.21 23.97
C TYR A 404 21.77 -34.90 22.74
N SER A 405 22.11 -35.92 21.95
CA SER A 405 22.64 -35.76 20.61
C SER A 405 21.57 -36.08 19.58
N TYR A 406 21.48 -35.24 18.55
CA TYR A 406 20.47 -35.33 17.49
C TYR A 406 21.17 -35.61 16.16
N SER A 407 20.76 -36.68 15.48
CA SER A 407 21.19 -37.04 14.12
C SER A 407 19.99 -37.17 13.20
N TRP A 408 20.09 -36.57 12.03
CA TRP A 408 19.02 -36.47 11.05
C TRP A 408 19.41 -37.17 9.76
N ASN A 409 18.45 -37.88 9.18
CA ASN A 409 18.49 -38.32 7.79
C ASN A 409 17.32 -37.68 7.07
N PHE A 410 17.60 -36.83 6.08
CA PHE A 410 16.57 -36.07 5.37
C PHE A 410 15.86 -36.89 4.28
N GLY A 411 16.25 -38.14 4.04
CA GLY A 411 15.59 -39.04 3.10
C GLY A 411 15.94 -38.81 1.63
N ASP A 412 16.83 -37.87 1.32
CA ASP A 412 17.37 -37.58 -0.01
C ASP A 412 18.88 -37.93 -0.15
N GLY A 413 19.42 -38.63 0.84
CA GLY A 413 20.84 -38.99 0.94
C GLY A 413 21.68 -38.01 1.78
N ASN A 414 21.14 -36.86 2.17
CA ASN A 414 21.81 -35.90 3.04
C ASN A 414 21.52 -36.18 4.53
N LEU A 415 22.51 -35.85 5.37
CA LEU A 415 22.46 -36.01 6.82
C LEU A 415 22.59 -34.65 7.51
N GLY A 416 22.07 -34.55 8.73
CA GLY A 416 22.17 -33.37 9.58
C GLY A 416 22.49 -33.72 11.03
N THR A 417 23.03 -32.77 11.79
CA THR A 417 23.32 -32.91 13.22
C THR A 417 22.88 -31.68 13.98
N GLY A 418 22.57 -31.85 15.27
CA GLY A 418 22.13 -30.76 16.14
C GLY A 418 20.61 -30.67 16.25
N GLN A 419 20.12 -29.93 17.23
CA GLN A 419 18.70 -29.88 17.57
C GLN A 419 17.86 -29.18 16.49
N THR A 420 18.42 -28.15 15.85
CA THR A 420 17.73 -27.29 14.88
C THR A 420 18.48 -27.17 13.57
N PRO A 421 18.66 -28.26 12.80
CA PRO A 421 19.32 -28.16 11.50
C PRO A 421 18.37 -27.53 10.47
N SER A 422 18.95 -26.98 9.42
CA SER A 422 18.21 -26.59 8.21
C SER A 422 18.59 -27.50 7.04
N HIS A 423 17.65 -27.81 6.17
CA HIS A 423 17.91 -28.59 4.95
C HIS A 423 17.18 -28.01 3.74
N ILE A 424 17.76 -28.19 2.55
CA ILE A 424 17.18 -27.75 1.27
C ILE A 424 17.03 -28.96 0.36
N TYR A 425 15.80 -29.27 -0.04
CA TYR A 425 15.53 -30.28 -1.06
C TYR A 425 15.54 -29.63 -2.45
N THR A 426 16.42 -30.07 -3.34
CA THR A 426 16.56 -29.49 -4.69
C THR A 426 15.45 -29.92 -5.65
N THR A 427 14.71 -30.97 -5.33
CA THR A 427 13.61 -31.51 -6.15
C THR A 427 12.34 -31.67 -5.32
N SER A 428 11.19 -31.53 -5.98
CA SER A 428 9.89 -31.84 -5.36
C SER A 428 9.72 -33.36 -5.23
N GLY A 429 9.12 -33.81 -4.14
CA GLY A 429 8.94 -35.22 -3.84
C GLY A 429 8.47 -35.45 -2.41
N THR A 430 8.28 -36.72 -2.05
CA THR A 430 8.05 -37.11 -0.65
C THR A 430 9.31 -37.74 -0.11
N PHE A 431 9.86 -37.16 0.97
CA PHE A 431 11.09 -37.60 1.61
C PHE A 431 10.77 -38.12 3.01
N THR A 432 11.31 -39.28 3.39
CA THR A 432 11.11 -39.82 4.75
C THR A 432 12.21 -39.28 5.66
N VAL A 433 11.88 -38.28 6.47
CA VAL A 433 12.83 -37.69 7.41
C VAL A 433 12.86 -38.54 8.68
N SER A 434 14.06 -38.91 9.11
CA SER A 434 14.27 -39.65 10.35
C SER A 434 15.13 -38.84 11.32
N LEU A 435 14.70 -38.80 12.57
CA LEU A 435 15.43 -38.21 13.68
C LEU A 435 15.82 -39.33 14.66
N ASP A 436 17.11 -39.49 14.88
CA ASP A 436 17.69 -40.32 15.94
C ASP A 436 18.16 -39.41 17.08
N VAL A 437 17.65 -39.66 18.28
CA VAL A 437 18.06 -38.98 19.51
C VAL A 437 18.70 -39.97 20.45
N ILE A 438 19.91 -39.63 20.90
CA ILE A 438 20.66 -40.42 21.88
C ILE A 438 20.87 -39.57 23.13
N ASP A 439 20.58 -40.14 24.30
CA ASP A 439 20.82 -39.50 25.60
C ASP A 439 22.23 -39.77 26.16
N LEU A 440 22.57 -39.17 27.30
CA LEU A 440 23.88 -39.33 27.94
C LEU A 440 24.21 -40.79 28.27
N LEU A 441 23.19 -41.60 28.56
CA LEU A 441 23.31 -43.03 28.91
C LEU A 441 23.34 -43.94 27.68
N LYS A 442 23.40 -43.37 26.47
CA LYS A 442 23.41 -44.11 25.19
C LYS A 442 22.09 -44.81 24.86
N THR A 443 21.00 -44.40 25.48
CA THR A 443 19.65 -44.79 25.06
C THR A 443 19.33 -44.08 23.75
N SER A 444 18.96 -44.82 22.70
CA SER A 444 18.63 -44.27 21.38
C SER A 444 17.15 -44.51 21.06
N ILE A 445 16.51 -43.51 20.47
CA ILE A 445 15.19 -43.62 19.86
C ILE A 445 15.19 -42.97 18.47
N VAL A 446 14.63 -43.69 17.50
CA VAL A 446 14.49 -43.22 16.12
C VAL A 446 13.01 -43.04 15.80
N ILE A 447 12.66 -41.89 15.24
CA ILE A 447 11.35 -41.63 14.67
C ILE A 447 11.48 -41.22 13.22
N SER A 448 10.48 -41.55 12.41
CA SER A 448 10.43 -41.20 11.00
C SER A 448 9.04 -40.67 10.63
N GLN A 449 8.99 -39.64 9.80
CA GLN A 449 7.75 -39.18 9.17
C GLN A 449 8.00 -38.68 7.75
N PRO A 450 7.05 -38.86 6.82
CA PRO A 450 7.15 -38.34 5.47
C PRO A 450 6.94 -36.82 5.47
N ILE A 451 7.75 -36.13 4.66
CA ILE A 451 7.58 -34.71 4.32
C ILE A 451 7.36 -34.61 2.83
N THR A 452 6.27 -33.98 2.41
CA THR A 452 6.00 -33.68 1.01
C THR A 452 6.55 -32.30 0.68
N VAL A 453 7.59 -32.26 -0.15
CA VAL A 453 8.14 -31.05 -0.72
C VAL A 453 7.48 -30.83 -2.08
N SER A 454 6.70 -29.76 -2.19
CA SER A 454 6.02 -29.42 -3.45
C SER A 454 6.98 -28.72 -4.40
N SER A 455 6.71 -28.78 -5.70
CA SER A 455 7.44 -27.96 -6.67
C SER A 455 7.18 -26.49 -6.37
N GLN A 456 8.22 -25.65 -6.47
CA GLN A 456 8.01 -24.21 -6.36
C GLN A 456 6.99 -23.76 -7.42
N PRO A 457 5.96 -22.99 -7.04
CA PRO A 457 5.12 -22.30 -8.01
C PRO A 457 6.00 -21.47 -8.94
N GLN A 458 5.68 -21.44 -10.24
CA GLN A 458 6.45 -20.64 -11.19
C GLN A 458 6.32 -19.16 -10.78
N LEU A 459 7.45 -18.52 -10.42
CA LEU A 459 7.51 -17.08 -10.20
C LEU A 459 6.95 -16.39 -11.45
N THR A 460 6.00 -15.50 -11.25
CA THR A 460 5.41 -14.70 -12.33
C THR A 460 5.59 -13.23 -11.99
N ALA A 461 6.09 -12.48 -12.97
CA ALA A 461 6.21 -11.03 -12.90
C ALA A 461 5.14 -10.40 -13.79
N ASP A 462 4.54 -9.32 -13.32
CA ASP A 462 3.65 -8.48 -14.12
C ASP A 462 4.06 -7.01 -13.99
N LEU A 463 3.72 -6.19 -14.97
CA LEU A 463 4.02 -4.77 -14.98
C LEU A 463 2.82 -3.92 -15.42
N THR A 464 2.68 -2.79 -14.75
CA THR A 464 1.72 -1.75 -15.10
C THR A 464 2.45 -0.47 -15.48
N ILE A 465 1.88 0.27 -16.41
CA ILE A 465 2.44 1.48 -16.99
C ILE A 465 1.38 2.58 -16.87
N SER A 466 1.76 3.75 -16.38
CA SER A 466 0.87 4.90 -16.28
C SER A 466 1.60 6.22 -16.62
N PRO A 467 1.08 7.04 -17.55
CA PRO A 467 -0.09 6.78 -18.39
C PRO A 467 0.19 5.70 -19.46
N ALA A 468 -0.84 5.01 -19.94
CA ALA A 468 -0.71 3.96 -20.97
C ALA A 468 -0.31 4.51 -22.36
N SER A 469 -0.54 5.80 -22.60
CA SER A 469 -0.22 6.50 -23.86
C SER A 469 0.51 7.81 -23.55
N PRO A 470 1.78 7.74 -23.12
CA PRO A 470 2.55 8.93 -22.80
C PRO A 470 3.01 9.68 -24.04
N THR A 471 3.21 10.98 -23.91
CA THR A 471 3.89 11.78 -24.92
C THR A 471 5.38 11.89 -24.64
N VAL A 472 6.17 12.27 -25.65
CA VAL A 472 7.59 12.60 -25.49
C VAL A 472 7.78 13.55 -24.32
N ASN A 473 8.83 13.33 -23.52
CA ASN A 473 9.15 14.09 -22.30
C ASN A 473 8.12 14.03 -21.16
N SER A 474 7.03 13.26 -21.28
CA SER A 474 6.15 13.01 -20.14
C SER A 474 6.77 11.98 -19.19
N THR A 475 6.60 12.19 -17.88
CA THR A 475 7.03 11.24 -16.85
C THR A 475 6.06 10.07 -16.80
N ILE A 476 6.60 8.87 -16.98
CA ILE A 476 5.84 7.61 -16.97
C ILE A 476 6.20 6.85 -15.71
N ALA A 477 5.21 6.41 -14.96
CA ALA A 477 5.37 5.51 -13.83
C ALA A 477 5.26 4.05 -14.28
N PHE A 478 6.22 3.25 -13.87
CA PHE A 478 6.27 1.80 -14.08
C PHE A 478 6.21 1.13 -12.71
N THR A 479 5.23 0.26 -12.52
CA THR A 479 5.09 -0.52 -11.29
C THR A 479 5.13 -2.00 -11.63
N GLY A 480 6.09 -2.69 -11.03
CA GLY A 480 6.31 -4.12 -11.17
C GLY A 480 5.67 -4.84 -9.99
N SER A 481 5.06 -5.97 -10.28
CA SER A 481 4.51 -6.88 -9.27
C SER A 481 5.04 -8.28 -9.50
N ALA A 482 5.11 -9.06 -8.42
CA ALA A 482 5.56 -10.43 -8.46
C ALA A 482 4.71 -11.26 -7.50
N VAL A 483 4.29 -12.42 -7.98
CA VAL A 483 3.54 -13.40 -7.19
C VAL A 483 4.20 -14.76 -7.35
N ASN A 484 3.89 -15.69 -6.44
CA ASN A 484 4.37 -17.08 -6.48
C ASN A 484 5.89 -17.27 -6.25
N GLY A 485 6.63 -16.23 -5.85
CA GLY A 485 8.04 -16.33 -5.44
C GLY A 485 8.31 -16.12 -3.95
N ILE A 486 9.57 -16.21 -3.54
CA ILE A 486 10.00 -16.00 -2.13
C ILE A 486 10.53 -14.58 -1.92
N THR A 487 9.92 -13.80 -1.02
CA THR A 487 10.35 -12.43 -0.70
C THR A 487 11.69 -12.38 0.05
N PRO A 488 12.47 -11.27 -0.03
CA PRO A 488 12.22 -10.06 -0.82
C PRO A 488 12.45 -10.25 -2.32
N TYR A 489 11.74 -9.47 -3.13
CA TYR A 489 11.91 -9.43 -4.58
C TYR A 489 12.86 -8.31 -5.00
N THR A 490 13.69 -8.58 -6.00
CA THR A 490 14.53 -7.60 -6.68
C THR A 490 13.97 -7.32 -8.07
N PHE A 491 13.67 -6.06 -8.37
CA PHE A 491 13.11 -5.62 -9.65
C PHE A 491 14.16 -4.89 -10.46
N THR A 492 14.38 -5.32 -11.71
CA THR A 492 15.30 -4.68 -12.67
C THR A 492 14.57 -4.38 -13.96
N TRP A 493 14.65 -3.12 -14.39
CA TRP A 493 13.97 -2.60 -15.57
C TRP A 493 14.95 -2.30 -16.69
N ASN A 494 14.55 -2.57 -17.93
CA ASN A 494 15.15 -2.05 -19.14
C ASN A 494 14.03 -1.41 -19.96
N PHE A 495 14.15 -0.11 -20.24
CA PHE A 495 13.09 0.67 -20.87
C PHE A 495 13.13 0.63 -22.40
N GLY A 496 14.06 -0.10 -23.02
CA GLY A 496 14.11 -0.27 -24.48
C GLY A 496 14.79 0.88 -25.24
N ASP A 497 15.34 1.87 -24.53
CA ASP A 497 16.08 3.03 -25.06
C ASP A 497 17.53 3.11 -24.51
N ASN A 498 18.07 1.96 -24.08
CA ASN A 498 19.34 1.79 -23.37
C ASN A 498 19.36 2.26 -21.90
N SER A 499 18.27 2.82 -21.37
CA SER A 499 18.17 3.15 -19.95
C SER A 499 17.68 1.94 -19.12
N LYS A 500 18.08 1.93 -17.84
CA LYS A 500 17.77 0.87 -16.87
C LYS A 500 17.46 1.48 -15.52
N ALA A 501 16.64 0.80 -14.72
CA ALA A 501 16.35 1.19 -13.34
C ALA A 501 16.17 -0.03 -12.43
N THR A 502 16.20 0.19 -11.12
CA THR A 502 15.91 -0.83 -10.11
C THR A 502 14.87 -0.30 -9.11
N GLY A 503 14.04 -1.19 -8.58
CA GLY A 503 12.96 -0.85 -7.64
C GLY A 503 11.58 -1.30 -8.12
N ALA A 504 10.66 -1.56 -7.19
CA ALA A 504 9.30 -2.03 -7.49
C ALA A 504 8.48 -0.98 -8.26
N THR A 505 8.68 0.30 -7.96
CA THR A 505 8.10 1.43 -8.69
C THR A 505 9.23 2.34 -9.14
N VAL A 506 9.26 2.65 -10.43
CA VAL A 506 10.25 3.53 -11.05
C VAL A 506 9.57 4.50 -12.00
N THR A 507 10.20 5.63 -12.28
CA THR A 507 9.74 6.57 -13.31
C THR A 507 10.76 6.67 -14.43
N HIS A 508 10.28 6.80 -15.67
CA HIS A 508 11.14 7.05 -16.83
C HIS A 508 10.50 8.05 -17.80
N THR A 509 11.32 8.71 -18.60
CA THR A 509 10.92 9.71 -19.60
C THR A 509 11.61 9.38 -20.92
N TYR A 510 10.85 9.23 -21.99
CA TYR A 510 11.41 9.04 -23.33
C TYR A 510 11.55 10.37 -24.05
N ASN A 511 12.71 10.62 -24.63
CA ASN A 511 13.05 11.85 -25.35
C ASN A 511 12.69 11.80 -26.85
N ALA A 512 12.20 10.67 -27.34
CA ALA A 512 11.77 10.46 -28.71
C ALA A 512 10.46 9.68 -28.76
N ALA A 513 9.64 9.97 -29.78
CA ALA A 513 8.45 9.19 -30.05
C ALA A 513 8.85 7.83 -30.64
N GLY A 514 8.03 6.81 -30.40
CA GLY A 514 8.30 5.46 -30.88
C GLY A 514 7.75 4.38 -29.97
N THR A 515 7.90 3.13 -30.41
CA THR A 515 7.55 1.96 -29.59
C THR A 515 8.78 1.47 -28.86
N PHE A 516 8.70 1.40 -27.54
CA PHE A 516 9.75 0.87 -26.68
C PHE A 516 9.31 -0.43 -26.03
N ILE A 517 10.17 -1.44 -26.02
CA ILE A 517 9.91 -2.70 -25.32
C ILE A 517 10.49 -2.57 -23.91
N ILE A 518 9.63 -2.35 -22.93
CA ILE A 518 10.03 -2.43 -21.53
C ILE A 518 10.15 -3.90 -21.18
N SER A 519 11.25 -4.28 -20.55
CA SER A 519 11.35 -5.58 -19.89
C SER A 519 11.60 -5.39 -18.40
N LEU A 520 10.80 -6.09 -17.61
CA LEU A 520 10.95 -6.25 -16.18
C LEU A 520 11.51 -7.65 -15.93
N ASN A 521 12.65 -7.72 -15.24
CA ASN A 521 13.16 -8.96 -14.68
C ASN A 521 13.06 -8.89 -13.16
N VAL A 522 12.34 -9.84 -12.58
CA VAL A 522 12.18 -10.00 -11.13
C VAL A 522 12.96 -11.23 -10.68
N THR A 523 13.78 -11.07 -9.65
CA THR A 523 14.47 -12.16 -8.98
C THR A 523 13.93 -12.28 -7.55
N ASP A 524 13.57 -13.48 -7.13
CA ASP A 524 13.17 -13.75 -5.75
C ASP A 524 14.39 -14.04 -4.84
N ASN A 525 14.16 -14.22 -3.54
CA ASN A 525 15.24 -14.38 -2.55
C ASN A 525 16.04 -15.68 -2.69
N ILE A 526 15.58 -16.65 -3.49
CA ILE A 526 16.30 -17.90 -3.76
C ILE A 526 16.86 -17.95 -5.18
N GLY A 527 16.78 -16.85 -5.93
CA GLY A 527 17.39 -16.71 -7.25
C GLY A 527 16.51 -17.12 -8.43
N SER A 528 15.24 -17.48 -8.19
CA SER A 528 14.28 -17.74 -9.26
C SER A 528 13.98 -16.44 -10.01
N GLN A 529 13.95 -16.51 -11.35
CA GLN A 529 13.77 -15.34 -12.21
C GLN A 529 12.49 -15.44 -13.03
N ALA A 530 11.78 -14.32 -13.12
CA ALA A 530 10.66 -14.15 -14.03
C ALA A 530 10.84 -12.87 -14.83
N ARG A 531 10.64 -13.01 -16.14
CA ARG A 531 10.72 -11.89 -17.07
C ARG A 531 9.34 -11.66 -17.67
N THR A 532 8.92 -10.40 -17.66
CA THR A 532 7.79 -9.93 -18.45
C THR A 532 8.24 -8.74 -19.29
N SER A 533 7.64 -8.60 -20.46
CA SER A 533 7.90 -7.46 -21.33
C SER A 533 6.59 -6.87 -21.82
N ARG A 534 6.56 -5.56 -22.00
CA ARG A 534 5.43 -4.85 -22.56
C ARG A 534 5.93 -3.76 -23.50
N SER A 535 5.27 -3.63 -24.65
CA SER A 535 5.49 -2.47 -25.49
C SER A 535 4.78 -1.25 -24.88
N ILE A 536 5.42 -0.09 -24.97
CA ILE A 536 4.78 1.20 -24.78
C ILE A 536 4.99 2.02 -26.05
N MET A 537 3.93 2.66 -26.54
CA MET A 537 4.02 3.64 -27.61
C MET A 537 4.10 5.02 -26.98
N VAL A 538 5.24 5.69 -27.15
CA VAL A 538 5.42 7.10 -26.77
C VAL A 538 5.02 7.94 -27.96
N LEU A 539 3.96 8.71 -27.79
CA LEU A 539 3.44 9.61 -28.81
C LEU A 539 4.30 10.87 -28.90
N PRO A 540 4.47 11.50 -30.08
CA PRO A 540 5.10 12.81 -30.16
C PRO A 540 4.34 13.83 -29.29
N THR A 541 5.05 14.77 -28.66
CA THR A 541 4.41 15.97 -28.11
C THR A 541 3.76 16.70 -29.27
N SER A 542 2.44 16.94 -29.20
CA SER A 542 1.69 17.72 -30.19
C SER A 542 2.38 19.08 -30.41
N GLY A 543 3.20 19.14 -31.45
CA GLY A 543 4.23 20.14 -31.62
C GLY A 543 5.07 19.82 -32.85
N GLY A 544 4.39 19.64 -33.99
CA GLY A 544 5.04 19.35 -35.26
C GLY A 544 4.07 19.04 -36.40
N GLY A 545 3.15 19.95 -36.72
CA GLY A 545 2.48 20.04 -38.03
C GLY A 545 1.44 18.96 -38.39
N GLY A 546 0.19 19.21 -38.04
CA GLY A 546 -1.00 18.45 -38.48
C GLY A 546 -2.08 18.52 -37.40
N GLY A 547 -3.19 19.20 -37.64
CA GLY A 547 -4.28 19.29 -36.66
C GLY A 547 -4.85 17.90 -36.32
N LEU A 548 -5.57 17.77 -35.20
CA LEU A 548 -6.17 16.50 -34.74
C LEU A 548 -7.18 15.84 -35.72
N GLY A 549 -7.39 16.40 -36.92
CA GLY A 549 -8.45 16.00 -37.84
C GLY A 549 -9.84 16.27 -37.28
N PRO A 550 -10.86 16.50 -38.12
CA PRO A 550 -12.23 16.34 -37.66
C PRO A 550 -12.47 14.88 -37.22
N LEU A 551 -13.12 14.69 -36.08
CA LEU A 551 -13.66 13.38 -35.73
C LEU A 551 -14.88 13.10 -36.61
N VAL A 552 -14.76 12.10 -37.49
CA VAL A 552 -15.83 11.65 -38.38
C VAL A 552 -16.29 10.27 -37.95
N ILE A 553 -17.57 10.15 -37.62
CA ILE A 553 -18.23 8.88 -37.25
C ILE A 553 -19.47 8.75 -38.09
N GLY A 554 -19.60 7.65 -38.82
CA GLY A 554 -20.68 7.51 -39.76
C GLY A 554 -20.76 6.16 -40.43
N TRP A 555 -21.40 6.16 -41.60
CA TRP A 555 -21.63 4.99 -42.41
C TRP A 555 -21.27 5.26 -43.86
N GLY A 556 -20.84 4.22 -44.56
CA GLY A 556 -20.60 4.21 -46.00
C GLY A 556 -21.46 3.15 -46.67
N GLY A 557 -21.18 2.91 -47.93
CA GLY A 557 -21.93 1.98 -48.77
C GLY A 557 -22.96 2.69 -49.62
N ILE A 558 -22.86 4.00 -49.80
CA ILE A 558 -23.82 4.75 -50.60
C ILE A 558 -23.27 4.90 -52.01
N SER A 559 -24.03 4.43 -52.99
CA SER A 559 -23.75 4.70 -54.40
C SER A 559 -24.11 6.14 -54.74
N LEU A 560 -23.26 6.83 -55.52
CA LEU A 560 -23.52 8.20 -55.98
C LEU A 560 -24.64 8.26 -57.04
N ASN A 561 -25.90 8.13 -56.61
CA ASN A 561 -27.10 8.02 -57.46
C ASN A 561 -28.30 8.81 -56.91
N GLU A 562 -28.07 10.03 -56.45
CA GLU A 562 -29.03 10.91 -55.76
C GLU A 562 -30.15 11.51 -56.63
N VAL A 563 -29.98 11.52 -57.96
CA VAL A 563 -30.90 12.15 -58.94
C VAL A 563 -31.65 11.09 -59.74
N THR A 564 -31.01 9.95 -60.01
CA THR A 564 -31.49 8.95 -60.97
C THR A 564 -32.22 7.76 -60.33
N ARG A 565 -32.08 7.53 -59.01
CA ARG A 565 -32.61 6.35 -58.35
C ARG A 565 -33.15 6.69 -56.96
N PHE A 566 -34.45 6.44 -56.76
CA PHE A 566 -35.11 6.57 -55.45
C PHE A 566 -35.68 5.20 -55.08
N ALA A 567 -35.26 4.64 -53.94
CA ALA A 567 -35.92 3.45 -53.42
C ALA A 567 -37.40 3.76 -53.09
N THR A 568 -38.29 2.86 -53.48
CA THR A 568 -39.72 3.03 -53.24
C THR A 568 -39.99 2.96 -51.74
N GLY A 569 -40.53 4.05 -51.16
CA GLY A 569 -40.87 4.11 -49.74
C GLY A 569 -39.90 4.94 -48.89
N ASN A 570 -38.90 5.60 -49.48
CA ASN A 570 -38.11 6.60 -48.77
C ASN A 570 -39.01 7.74 -48.24
N PRO A 571 -38.67 8.35 -47.09
CA PRO A 571 -39.42 9.47 -46.53
C PRO A 571 -39.36 10.70 -47.45
N PRO A 572 -40.20 11.73 -47.23
CA PRO A 572 -40.06 13.00 -47.93
C PRO A 572 -38.69 13.64 -47.70
N SER A 573 -38.09 14.21 -48.75
CA SER A 573 -36.81 14.93 -48.66
C SER A 573 -36.96 16.21 -47.82
N ASN A 574 -36.00 16.45 -46.94
CA ASN A 574 -35.84 17.72 -46.22
C ASN A 574 -35.00 18.73 -47.04
N VAL A 575 -34.17 18.23 -47.96
CA VAL A 575 -33.27 19.04 -48.79
C VAL A 575 -33.98 19.54 -50.06
N PHE A 576 -34.70 18.64 -50.76
CA PHE A 576 -35.35 18.89 -52.04
C PHE A 576 -36.87 18.83 -51.92
N LEU A 577 -37.49 19.99 -51.72
CA LEU A 577 -38.91 20.08 -51.41
C LEU A 577 -39.80 19.50 -52.52
N GLY A 578 -40.73 18.63 -52.12
CA GLY A 578 -41.68 17.98 -53.04
C GLY A 578 -41.15 16.70 -53.67
N GLN A 579 -39.93 16.29 -53.33
CA GLN A 579 -39.31 15.03 -53.76
C GLN A 579 -39.28 14.02 -52.59
N GLN A 580 -39.10 12.74 -52.91
CA GLN A 580 -38.72 11.74 -51.91
C GLN A 580 -37.22 11.91 -51.59
N ALA A 581 -36.83 11.59 -50.37
CA ALA A 581 -35.43 11.53 -49.98
C ALA A 581 -34.72 10.47 -50.84
N SER A 582 -33.51 10.79 -51.27
CA SER A 582 -32.62 9.80 -51.87
C SER A 582 -32.17 8.77 -50.81
N ASP A 583 -31.46 7.72 -51.25
CA ASP A 583 -30.96 6.70 -50.35
C ASP A 583 -29.90 7.26 -49.39
N MET A 584 -29.01 8.13 -49.88
CA MET A 584 -28.07 8.88 -49.05
C MET A 584 -28.81 9.74 -48.01
N GLU A 585 -29.80 10.53 -48.43
CA GLU A 585 -30.52 11.40 -47.52
C GLU A 585 -31.23 10.61 -46.43
N SER A 586 -31.83 9.46 -46.78
CA SER A 586 -32.48 8.57 -45.83
C SER A 586 -31.50 8.02 -44.77
N VAL A 587 -30.29 7.64 -45.19
CA VAL A 587 -29.23 7.18 -44.27
C VAL A 587 -28.72 8.33 -43.41
N VAL A 588 -28.52 9.53 -43.97
CA VAL A 588 -28.10 10.71 -43.22
C VAL A 588 -29.14 11.12 -42.17
N MET A 589 -30.43 11.09 -42.51
CA MET A 589 -31.52 11.34 -41.54
C MET A 589 -31.47 10.39 -40.35
N LEU A 590 -31.29 9.08 -40.61
CA LEU A 590 -31.20 8.07 -39.57
C LEU A 590 -29.94 8.22 -38.72
N THR A 591 -28.78 8.34 -39.36
CA THR A 591 -27.48 8.40 -38.64
C THR A 591 -27.33 9.71 -37.87
N GLN A 592 -27.89 10.83 -38.36
CA GLN A 592 -27.95 12.08 -37.60
C GLN A 592 -28.76 11.90 -36.31
N SER A 593 -29.88 11.17 -36.35
CA SER A 593 -30.68 10.87 -35.15
C SER A 593 -29.92 10.04 -34.11
N LYS A 594 -28.89 9.31 -34.53
CA LYS A 594 -27.96 8.52 -33.68
C LYS A 594 -26.75 9.34 -33.20
N GLY A 595 -26.67 10.64 -33.53
CA GLY A 595 -25.56 11.52 -33.13
C GLY A 595 -24.28 11.32 -33.96
N MET A 596 -24.39 10.77 -35.16
CA MET A 596 -23.29 10.62 -36.11
C MET A 596 -23.15 11.88 -36.99
N ASN A 597 -22.01 12.03 -37.68
CA ASN A 597 -21.69 13.22 -38.46
C ASN A 597 -20.96 12.95 -39.79
N GLY A 598 -20.81 11.68 -40.17
CA GLY A 598 -20.08 11.28 -41.38
C GLY A 598 -20.94 10.46 -42.32
N ILE A 599 -20.70 10.61 -43.61
CA ILE A 599 -21.24 9.74 -44.66
C ILE A 599 -20.18 9.53 -45.74
N ARG A 600 -20.00 8.29 -46.18
CA ARG A 600 -19.13 7.94 -47.32
C ARG A 600 -19.97 7.59 -48.54
N VAL A 601 -19.69 8.25 -49.65
CA VAL A 601 -20.40 8.13 -50.92
C VAL A 601 -19.42 7.78 -52.02
N SER A 602 -19.74 6.73 -52.76
CA SER A 602 -18.82 6.05 -53.67
C SER A 602 -19.34 6.06 -55.11
N TRP A 603 -18.44 6.06 -56.08
CA TRP A 603 -18.75 5.81 -57.50
C TRP A 603 -17.71 4.89 -58.16
N ASP A 604 -18.12 4.21 -59.23
CA ASP A 604 -17.28 3.30 -60.00
C ASP A 604 -16.10 4.02 -60.68
N PRO A 605 -14.92 3.36 -60.78
CA PRO A 605 -13.74 3.94 -61.39
C PRO A 605 -13.97 4.26 -62.86
N SER A 606 -13.44 5.40 -63.31
CA SER A 606 -13.59 5.88 -64.69
C SER A 606 -12.45 5.44 -65.61
N CYS A 607 -11.30 5.04 -65.05
CA CYS A 607 -10.08 4.75 -65.81
C CYS A 607 -9.77 3.25 -65.94
N THR A 608 -10.28 2.42 -65.03
CA THR A 608 -10.17 0.95 -65.11
C THR A 608 -11.53 0.30 -64.85
N ALA A 609 -11.64 -0.99 -65.17
CA ALA A 609 -12.83 -1.76 -64.81
C ALA A 609 -12.74 -2.20 -63.34
N SER A 610 -13.78 -1.93 -62.55
CA SER A 610 -13.85 -2.41 -61.16
C SER A 610 -14.07 -3.93 -61.11
N PRO A 611 -13.33 -4.67 -60.27
CA PRO A 611 -13.61 -6.08 -59.96
C PRO A 611 -14.91 -6.25 -59.16
N SER A 612 -15.41 -5.20 -58.50
CA SER A 612 -16.65 -5.17 -57.74
C SER A 612 -17.38 -3.84 -57.99
N PRO A 613 -18.12 -3.70 -59.11
CA PRO A 613 -18.82 -2.45 -59.41
C PRO A 613 -19.96 -2.23 -58.42
N ILE A 614 -20.05 -1.02 -57.87
CA ILE A 614 -21.20 -0.58 -57.05
C ILE A 614 -22.35 -0.09 -57.93
N GLY A 615 -22.11 0.08 -59.24
CA GLY A 615 -23.14 0.35 -60.24
C GLY A 615 -23.52 1.83 -60.35
N ALA A 616 -22.63 2.73 -59.95
CA ALA A 616 -22.83 4.19 -59.96
C ALA A 616 -21.71 4.87 -60.75
N ASN A 617 -22.06 5.60 -61.82
CA ASN A 617 -21.08 6.35 -62.60
C ASN A 617 -20.98 7.79 -62.08
N TYR A 618 -19.76 8.34 -62.03
CA TYR A 618 -19.58 9.74 -61.71
C TYR A 618 -20.34 10.66 -62.70
N THR A 619 -21.15 11.55 -62.16
CA THR A 619 -21.62 12.74 -62.87
C THR A 619 -21.61 13.96 -61.94
N ALA A 620 -21.35 15.14 -62.50
CA ALA A 620 -21.33 16.37 -61.71
C ALA A 620 -22.68 16.72 -61.06
N SER A 621 -23.81 16.31 -61.67
CA SER A 621 -25.14 16.53 -61.09
C SER A 621 -25.39 15.68 -59.86
N GLU A 622 -24.96 14.42 -59.90
CA GLU A 622 -25.11 13.50 -58.77
C GLU A 622 -24.24 13.98 -57.59
N LEU A 623 -22.97 14.34 -57.86
CA LEU A 623 -22.08 14.87 -56.82
C LEU A 623 -22.58 16.18 -56.21
N SER A 624 -23.09 17.11 -57.03
CA SER A 624 -23.68 18.36 -56.53
C SER A 624 -24.85 18.11 -55.58
N THR A 625 -25.67 17.11 -55.88
CA THR A 625 -26.86 16.73 -55.08
C THR A 625 -26.43 16.10 -53.75
N ALA A 626 -25.47 15.17 -53.77
CA ALA A 626 -24.89 14.58 -52.56
C ALA A 626 -24.28 15.64 -51.63
N ILE A 627 -23.54 16.61 -52.19
CA ILE A 627 -22.94 17.71 -51.42
C ILE A 627 -24.02 18.61 -50.80
N GLN A 628 -25.12 18.87 -51.50
CA GLN A 628 -26.25 19.64 -50.96
C GLN A 628 -26.91 18.92 -49.79
N ILE A 629 -27.08 17.60 -49.87
CA ILE A 629 -27.59 16.77 -48.77
C ILE A 629 -26.64 16.86 -47.57
N ALA A 630 -25.35 16.56 -47.75
CA ALA A 630 -24.38 16.62 -46.66
C ALA A 630 -24.31 18.01 -46.00
N SER A 631 -24.32 19.07 -46.81
CA SER A 631 -24.31 20.46 -46.36
C SER A 631 -25.52 20.82 -45.51
N TYR A 632 -26.72 20.39 -45.92
CA TYR A 632 -27.95 20.61 -45.16
C TYR A 632 -27.89 19.99 -43.76
N TYR A 633 -27.41 18.75 -43.65
CA TYR A 633 -27.31 18.02 -42.38
C TYR A 633 -26.02 18.31 -41.60
N ARG A 634 -25.09 19.09 -42.17
CA ARG A 634 -23.73 19.39 -41.65
C ARG A 634 -22.84 18.16 -41.48
N PHE A 635 -23.01 17.19 -42.37
CA PHE A 635 -22.22 15.96 -42.37
C PHE A 635 -20.88 16.17 -43.07
N TRP A 636 -19.83 15.56 -42.54
CA TRP A 636 -18.63 15.29 -43.32
C TRP A 636 -18.98 14.29 -44.41
N ILE A 637 -18.70 14.65 -45.66
CA ILE A 637 -18.92 13.78 -46.82
C ILE A 637 -17.57 13.30 -47.33
N ILE A 638 -17.39 11.98 -47.30
CA ILE A 638 -16.22 11.30 -47.85
C ILE A 638 -16.59 10.87 -49.27
N LEU A 639 -15.82 11.35 -50.24
CA LEU A 639 -16.07 11.16 -51.65
C LEU A 639 -15.07 10.17 -52.22
N ASP A 640 -15.56 8.94 -52.40
CA ASP A 640 -14.78 7.74 -52.69
C ASP A 640 -14.80 7.40 -54.19
N TYR A 641 -13.61 7.46 -54.82
CA TYR A 641 -13.37 6.82 -56.10
C TYR A 641 -13.11 5.33 -55.87
N HIS A 642 -14.11 4.51 -56.17
CA HIS A 642 -14.16 3.08 -55.83
C HIS A 642 -13.25 2.19 -56.72
N GLY A 643 -12.03 2.66 -56.96
CA GLY A 643 -10.98 2.04 -57.77
C GLY A 643 -10.06 1.11 -56.97
N TYR A 644 -9.26 0.35 -57.72
CA TYR A 644 -8.31 -0.60 -57.13
C TYR A 644 -6.91 -0.53 -57.74
N THR A 645 -6.79 -0.27 -59.04
CA THR A 645 -5.53 -0.49 -59.78
C THR A 645 -5.07 0.71 -60.61
N ASP A 646 -5.85 1.79 -60.57
CA ASP A 646 -5.75 2.94 -61.45
C ASP A 646 -4.41 3.67 -61.28
N GLN A 647 -3.87 3.69 -60.08
CA GLN A 647 -2.59 4.27 -59.73
C GLN A 647 -1.38 3.43 -60.18
N PHE A 648 -1.49 2.12 -60.45
CA PHE A 648 -0.32 1.23 -60.60
C PHE A 648 0.22 1.04 -62.02
N THR A 649 -0.26 1.79 -63.02
CA THR A 649 0.37 1.86 -64.34
C THR A 649 0.47 3.31 -64.83
N PRO A 650 1.51 3.69 -65.60
CA PRO A 650 1.63 5.07 -66.09
C PRO A 650 0.43 5.57 -66.89
N ALA A 651 -0.23 4.69 -67.66
CA ALA A 651 -1.38 5.06 -68.48
C ALA A 651 -2.64 5.29 -67.65
N THR A 652 -2.91 4.40 -66.69
CA THR A 652 -4.08 4.51 -65.81
C THR A 652 -3.91 5.63 -64.79
N SER A 653 -2.69 5.84 -64.26
CA SER A 653 -2.37 6.92 -63.32
C SER A 653 -2.59 8.30 -63.95
N ALA A 654 -2.17 8.48 -65.21
CA ALA A 654 -2.40 9.73 -65.94
C ALA A 654 -3.90 10.02 -66.16
N CYS A 655 -4.70 8.98 -66.46
CA CYS A 655 -6.15 9.11 -66.54
C CYS A 655 -6.76 9.48 -65.19
N TRP A 656 -6.36 8.79 -64.12
CA TRP A 656 -6.85 8.98 -62.76
C TRP A 656 -6.58 10.39 -62.23
N LEU A 657 -5.34 10.88 -62.39
CA LEU A 657 -5.00 12.27 -62.05
C LEU A 657 -5.81 13.28 -62.86
N SER A 658 -6.01 13.03 -64.16
CA SER A 658 -6.81 13.94 -65.01
C SER A 658 -8.28 13.95 -64.61
N PHE A 659 -8.85 12.81 -64.22
CA PHE A 659 -10.22 12.73 -63.71
C PHE A 659 -10.37 13.56 -62.44
N TRP A 660 -9.51 13.30 -61.46
CA TRP A 660 -9.55 13.98 -60.16
C TRP A 660 -9.32 15.47 -60.26
N ALA A 661 -8.43 15.92 -61.15
CA ALA A 661 -8.22 17.33 -61.44
C ALA A 661 -9.50 18.07 -61.83
N GLY A 662 -10.39 17.40 -62.58
CA GLY A 662 -11.68 17.93 -62.97
C GLY A 662 -12.64 18.03 -61.78
N VAL A 663 -12.71 16.96 -60.97
CA VAL A 663 -13.61 16.88 -59.81
C VAL A 663 -13.23 17.91 -58.74
N THR A 664 -11.99 17.89 -58.25
CA THR A 664 -11.56 18.78 -57.15
C THR A 664 -11.65 20.25 -57.56
N ASN A 665 -11.24 20.59 -58.78
CA ASN A 665 -11.32 21.97 -59.25
C ASN A 665 -12.75 22.50 -59.32
N GLN A 666 -13.71 21.65 -59.71
CA GLN A 666 -15.11 22.02 -59.81
C GLN A 666 -15.77 22.20 -58.44
N PHE A 667 -15.44 21.37 -57.45
CA PHE A 667 -16.18 21.28 -56.19
C PHE A 667 -15.46 21.84 -54.95
N LYS A 668 -14.19 22.26 -55.03
CA LYS A 668 -13.42 22.82 -53.90
C LYS A 668 -14.05 24.02 -53.16
N ASN A 669 -15.03 24.71 -53.75
CA ASN A 669 -15.72 25.84 -53.13
C ASN A 669 -17.18 25.54 -52.76
N SER A 670 -17.63 24.30 -52.96
CA SER A 670 -19.05 23.94 -52.82
C SER A 670 -19.47 23.68 -51.38
N TYR A 671 -18.60 23.11 -50.55
CA TYR A 671 -18.89 22.80 -49.15
C TYR A 671 -17.61 22.46 -48.37
N GLY A 672 -17.42 23.04 -47.17
CA GLY A 672 -16.15 22.93 -46.43
C GLY A 672 -15.90 21.62 -45.66
N GLN A 673 -16.89 20.72 -45.57
CA GLN A 673 -16.74 19.42 -44.89
C GLN A 673 -16.60 18.26 -45.89
N ILE A 674 -16.00 18.53 -47.05
CA ILE A 674 -15.64 17.48 -48.00
C ILE A 674 -14.32 16.82 -47.56
N ILE A 675 -14.26 15.50 -47.69
CA ILE A 675 -13.05 14.69 -47.61
C ILE A 675 -12.89 13.96 -48.94
N TRP A 676 -11.76 14.18 -49.62
CA TRP A 676 -11.45 13.49 -50.87
C TRP A 676 -10.81 12.14 -50.54
N GLU A 677 -11.41 11.05 -51.03
CA GLU A 677 -10.84 9.71 -50.97
C GLU A 677 -10.41 9.30 -52.39
N PRO A 678 -9.17 9.64 -52.78
CA PRO A 678 -8.72 9.56 -54.15
C PRO A 678 -8.67 8.15 -54.73
N GLU A 679 -8.59 7.12 -53.88
CA GLU A 679 -8.59 5.72 -54.27
C GLU A 679 -9.08 4.85 -53.10
N ASN A 680 -9.98 3.90 -53.38
CA ASN A 680 -10.63 3.02 -52.41
C ASN A 680 -9.74 1.91 -51.84
N GLU A 681 -9.25 0.99 -52.67
CA GLU A 681 -8.52 -0.18 -52.20
C GLU A 681 -7.32 -0.51 -53.10
N PRO A 682 -6.18 0.19 -52.91
CA PRO A 682 -5.00 0.02 -53.74
C PRO A 682 -4.49 -1.44 -53.82
N ARG A 683 -4.75 -2.09 -54.94
CA ARG A 683 -4.37 -3.48 -55.22
C ARG A 683 -3.12 -3.53 -56.08
N TYR A 684 -2.06 -4.13 -55.54
CA TYR A 684 -0.79 -4.34 -56.25
C TYR A 684 -0.56 -5.81 -56.64
N GLY A 685 0.51 -6.08 -57.40
CA GLY A 685 0.97 -7.45 -57.69
C GLY A 685 0.22 -8.17 -58.81
N PHE A 686 -0.59 -7.46 -59.59
CA PHE A 686 -1.21 -7.97 -60.81
C PHE A 686 -0.27 -7.84 -62.03
N THR A 687 -0.56 -8.59 -63.09
CA THR A 687 0.23 -8.55 -64.33
C THR A 687 0.20 -7.14 -64.95
N GLY A 688 1.37 -6.49 -65.06
CA GLY A 688 1.51 -5.13 -65.60
C GLY A 688 1.60 -4.02 -64.54
N SER A 689 1.48 -4.35 -63.25
CA SER A 689 1.74 -3.41 -62.15
C SER A 689 3.16 -2.84 -62.20
N ALA A 690 3.31 -1.54 -61.96
CA ALA A 690 4.59 -0.82 -61.97
C ALA A 690 5.51 -1.19 -60.79
N CYS A 691 5.01 -1.92 -59.81
CA CYS A 691 5.71 -2.36 -58.61
C CYS A 691 5.33 -3.80 -58.24
N SER A 692 6.16 -4.46 -57.43
CA SER A 692 5.89 -5.80 -56.87
C SER A 692 6.33 -5.87 -55.41
N GLY A 693 5.48 -6.46 -54.57
CA GLY A 693 5.66 -6.55 -53.11
C GLY A 693 5.27 -5.27 -52.36
N VAL A 694 4.84 -5.43 -51.10
CA VAL A 694 4.29 -4.35 -50.26
C VAL A 694 5.21 -3.13 -50.21
N ILE A 695 6.49 -3.31 -49.87
CA ILE A 695 7.42 -2.19 -49.64
C ILE A 695 7.59 -1.32 -50.90
N ALA A 696 7.87 -1.94 -52.05
CA ALA A 696 8.08 -1.20 -53.29
C ALA A 696 6.78 -0.52 -53.75
N CYS A 697 5.64 -1.16 -53.53
CA CYS A 697 4.36 -0.63 -53.92
C CYS A 697 3.84 0.48 -53.00
N VAL A 698 4.17 0.48 -51.71
CA VAL A 698 3.88 1.60 -50.81
C VAL A 698 4.64 2.85 -51.24
N LEU A 699 5.92 2.71 -51.64
CA LEU A 699 6.70 3.83 -52.17
C LEU A 699 6.12 4.36 -53.48
N TYR A 700 5.68 3.46 -54.36
CA TYR A 700 5.03 3.84 -55.61
C TYR A 700 3.70 4.59 -55.36
N LEU A 701 2.83 4.01 -54.53
CA LEU A 701 1.56 4.59 -54.12
C LEU A 701 1.73 5.95 -53.41
N SER A 702 2.78 6.10 -52.60
CA SER A 702 3.15 7.38 -51.98
C SER A 702 3.39 8.49 -53.02
N ASN A 703 4.07 8.17 -54.13
CA ASN A 703 4.30 9.14 -55.19
C ASN A 703 3.00 9.51 -55.93
N GLU A 704 2.12 8.55 -56.17
CA GLU A 704 0.82 8.79 -56.82
C GLU A 704 -0.07 9.71 -55.96
N TYR A 705 -0.17 9.45 -54.65
CA TYR A 705 -0.87 10.36 -53.73
C TYR A 705 -0.20 11.73 -53.64
N GLN A 706 1.13 11.81 -53.66
CA GLN A 706 1.83 13.09 -53.68
C GLN A 706 1.48 13.90 -54.94
N MET A 707 1.35 13.26 -56.10
CA MET A 707 0.95 13.92 -57.35
C MET A 707 -0.48 14.44 -57.27
N PHE A 708 -1.41 13.64 -56.74
CA PHE A 708 -2.80 14.07 -56.49
C PHE A 708 -2.86 15.27 -55.54
N ILE A 709 -2.12 15.23 -54.41
CA ILE A 709 -2.07 16.32 -53.43
C ILE A 709 -1.49 17.58 -54.06
N ASN A 710 -0.35 17.48 -54.73
CA ASN A 710 0.28 18.63 -55.38
C ASN A 710 -0.67 19.32 -56.37
N GLN A 711 -1.39 18.53 -57.17
CA GLN A 711 -2.37 19.03 -58.13
C GLN A 711 -3.56 19.70 -57.44
N THR A 712 -4.14 19.04 -56.44
CA THR A 712 -5.31 19.54 -55.70
C THR A 712 -4.98 20.83 -54.94
N ARG A 713 -3.81 20.89 -54.28
CA ARG A 713 -3.34 22.10 -53.60
C ARG A 713 -2.97 23.22 -54.56
N ALA A 714 -2.42 22.92 -55.74
CA ALA A 714 -2.16 23.93 -56.77
C ALA A 714 -3.45 24.60 -57.28
N GLN A 715 -4.60 23.93 -57.16
CA GLN A 715 -5.91 24.51 -57.46
C GLN A 715 -6.45 25.37 -56.30
N GLY A 716 -5.78 25.44 -55.15
CA GLY A 716 -6.22 26.18 -53.97
C GLY A 716 -7.23 25.43 -53.10
N ASP A 717 -7.41 24.11 -53.31
CA ASP A 717 -8.29 23.29 -52.49
C ASP A 717 -7.65 23.00 -51.12
N THR A 718 -8.41 23.20 -50.04
CA THR A 718 -7.98 23.00 -48.65
C THR A 718 -8.67 21.83 -47.95
N HIS A 719 -9.45 21.01 -48.65
CA HIS A 719 -10.15 19.87 -48.05
C HIS A 719 -9.21 18.77 -47.56
N TRP A 720 -9.74 17.94 -46.65
CA TRP A 720 -9.05 16.76 -46.15
C TRP A 720 -8.93 15.69 -47.23
N ILE A 721 -7.85 14.94 -47.20
CA ILE A 721 -7.54 13.89 -48.17
C ILE A 721 -7.27 12.58 -47.43
N ILE A 722 -7.88 11.48 -47.87
CA ILE A 722 -7.55 10.14 -47.41
C ILE A 722 -6.31 9.63 -48.15
N VAL A 723 -5.35 9.10 -47.39
CA VAL A 723 -4.23 8.32 -47.91
C VAL A 723 -4.44 6.89 -47.46
N GLU A 724 -4.84 6.05 -48.41
CA GLU A 724 -5.25 4.68 -48.13
C GLU A 724 -4.05 3.77 -47.89
N ASN A 725 -4.19 2.86 -46.94
CA ASN A 725 -3.20 1.81 -46.74
C ASN A 725 -3.27 0.81 -47.90
N ILE A 726 -2.11 0.43 -48.44
CA ILE A 726 -2.08 -0.53 -49.55
C ILE A 726 -2.67 -1.91 -49.20
N CYS A 727 -2.78 -2.20 -47.91
CA CYS A 727 -3.31 -3.46 -47.42
C CYS A 727 -4.81 -3.46 -47.17
N SER A 728 -5.53 -2.38 -47.49
CA SER A 728 -7.00 -2.33 -47.44
C SER A 728 -7.64 -3.35 -48.37
N TYR A 729 -7.03 -3.70 -49.51
CA TYR A 729 -7.47 -4.82 -50.38
C TYR A 729 -7.05 -6.22 -49.86
N GLY A 730 -6.10 -6.28 -48.92
CA GLY A 730 -5.58 -7.53 -48.35
C GLY A 730 -4.13 -7.85 -48.76
N CYS A 731 -3.20 -7.57 -47.84
CA CYS A 731 -1.79 -8.00 -47.93
C CYS A 731 -1.53 -9.40 -47.35
N GLY A 732 -2.57 -10.22 -47.11
CA GLY A 732 -2.47 -11.41 -46.25
C GLY A 732 -2.32 -10.98 -44.78
N LEU A 733 -3.30 -10.22 -44.31
CA LEU A 733 -3.19 -9.37 -43.12
C LEU A 733 -2.85 -10.13 -41.84
N ASP A 734 -3.31 -11.37 -41.65
CA ASP A 734 -2.92 -12.21 -40.51
C ASP A 734 -2.40 -13.56 -40.99
N PRO A 735 -1.09 -13.68 -41.28
CA PRO A 735 -0.52 -14.93 -41.79
C PRO A 735 -0.47 -16.03 -40.72
N ASN A 736 -0.62 -15.71 -39.43
CA ASN A 736 -0.43 -16.64 -38.32
C ASN A 736 -1.75 -17.02 -37.62
N GLY A 737 -2.83 -16.30 -37.88
CA GLY A 737 -4.11 -16.48 -37.18
C GLY A 737 -4.13 -15.93 -35.75
N ASP A 738 -3.15 -15.09 -35.39
CA ASP A 738 -2.99 -14.55 -34.04
C ASP A 738 -3.51 -13.11 -33.89
N GLY A 739 -4.10 -12.57 -34.96
CA GLY A 739 -4.57 -11.20 -35.07
C GLY A 739 -3.46 -10.19 -35.34
N SER A 740 -2.19 -10.58 -35.47
CA SER A 740 -1.13 -9.62 -35.78
C SER A 740 -1.15 -9.24 -37.26
N LEU A 741 -1.09 -7.94 -37.57
CA LEU A 741 -1.14 -7.43 -38.95
C LEU A 741 0.15 -6.74 -39.43
N PRO A 742 1.31 -7.44 -39.40
CA PRO A 742 2.61 -6.82 -39.68
C PRO A 742 2.73 -6.26 -41.10
N GLY A 743 2.01 -6.85 -42.07
CA GLY A 743 1.97 -6.37 -43.45
C GLY A 743 1.33 -4.98 -43.58
N ALA A 744 0.26 -4.71 -42.83
CA ALA A 744 -0.43 -3.42 -42.88
C ALA A 744 0.34 -2.30 -42.17
N ILE A 745 1.17 -2.61 -41.16
CA ILE A 745 2.03 -1.61 -40.49
C ILE A 745 2.99 -0.95 -41.50
N ILE A 746 3.62 -1.75 -42.36
CA ILE A 746 4.50 -1.22 -43.42
C ILE A 746 3.71 -0.63 -44.60
N GLY A 747 2.42 -0.96 -44.71
CA GLY A 747 1.50 -0.63 -45.81
C GLY A 747 1.06 0.84 -45.92
N TYR A 748 1.34 1.68 -44.91
CA TYR A 748 0.95 3.10 -44.93
C TYR A 748 1.85 3.93 -45.86
N PRO A 749 1.30 4.57 -46.90
CA PRO A 749 2.01 5.55 -47.72
C PRO A 749 2.38 6.81 -46.94
N THR A 750 3.37 7.55 -47.44
CA THR A 750 3.83 8.81 -46.85
C THR A 750 3.91 9.89 -47.92
N VAL A 751 3.41 11.07 -47.62
CA VAL A 751 3.27 12.23 -48.51
C VAL A 751 3.58 13.50 -47.70
N ALA A 752 3.65 14.64 -48.38
CA ALA A 752 3.73 15.96 -47.79
C ALA A 752 2.54 16.77 -48.29
N ASP A 753 1.70 17.23 -47.38
CA ASP A 753 0.61 18.16 -47.66
C ASP A 753 0.89 19.51 -47.00
N PRO A 754 1.05 20.62 -47.76
CA PRO A 754 1.24 21.95 -47.17
C PRO A 754 0.05 22.41 -46.32
N ALA A 755 -1.16 21.88 -46.54
CA ALA A 755 -2.32 22.19 -45.70
C ALA A 755 -2.35 21.36 -44.40
N GLY A 756 -1.58 20.26 -44.32
CA GLY A 756 -1.61 19.33 -43.19
C GLY A 756 -2.97 18.65 -42.98
N HIS A 757 -3.77 18.51 -44.04
CA HIS A 757 -5.13 17.96 -44.01
C HIS A 757 -5.16 16.58 -44.66
N VAL A 758 -4.50 15.62 -44.02
CA VAL A 758 -4.42 14.23 -44.46
C VAL A 758 -4.89 13.31 -43.35
N PHE A 759 -5.70 12.31 -43.71
CA PHE A 759 -5.97 11.14 -42.88
C PHE A 759 -5.26 9.92 -43.45
N ILE A 760 -4.76 9.06 -42.58
CA ILE A 760 -4.54 7.66 -42.97
C ILE A 760 -5.84 6.88 -42.82
N SER A 761 -6.05 5.90 -43.70
CA SER A 761 -7.15 4.94 -43.60
C SER A 761 -6.63 3.51 -43.79
N LEU A 762 -7.37 2.54 -43.24
CA LEU A 762 -7.13 1.11 -43.38
C LEU A 762 -8.47 0.40 -43.28
N HIS A 763 -8.92 -0.19 -44.38
CA HIS A 763 -10.20 -0.90 -44.41
C HIS A 763 -10.13 -2.15 -43.54
N SER A 764 -11.13 -2.33 -42.68
CA SER A 764 -11.08 -3.32 -41.60
C SER A 764 -12.21 -4.35 -41.70
N TYR A 765 -11.94 -5.43 -42.43
CA TYR A 765 -12.82 -6.59 -42.55
C TYR A 765 -12.19 -7.85 -41.92
N LEU A 766 -13.04 -8.74 -41.40
CA LEU A 766 -12.60 -10.04 -40.88
C LEU A 766 -12.57 -11.09 -42.00
N ASP A 767 -11.49 -11.09 -42.77
CA ASP A 767 -11.34 -11.95 -43.94
C ASP A 767 -10.73 -13.32 -43.62
N ASN A 768 -11.54 -14.37 -43.76
CA ASN A 768 -11.20 -15.79 -43.64
C ASN A 768 -10.26 -16.10 -42.46
N PRO A 769 -10.69 -15.84 -41.21
CA PRO A 769 -9.84 -16.09 -40.06
C PRO A 769 -9.53 -17.58 -39.95
N THR A 770 -8.32 -17.92 -39.51
CA THR A 770 -7.91 -19.32 -39.30
C THR A 770 -8.72 -20.00 -38.17
N SER A 771 -9.40 -19.21 -37.34
CA SER A 771 -10.22 -19.65 -36.21
C SER A 771 -11.49 -18.82 -36.05
N TRP A 772 -12.64 -19.49 -36.00
CA TRP A 772 -13.97 -18.89 -35.81
C TRP A 772 -14.37 -18.79 -34.34
N THR A 773 -13.59 -18.05 -33.54
CA THR A 773 -13.82 -17.89 -32.10
C THR A 773 -13.92 -16.42 -31.69
N TYR A 774 -14.60 -16.12 -30.58
CA TYR A 774 -14.65 -14.75 -30.03
C TYR A 774 -13.26 -14.23 -29.66
N ALA A 775 -12.38 -15.09 -29.15
CA ALA A 775 -11.00 -14.72 -28.85
C ALA A 775 -10.24 -14.34 -30.13
N GLY A 776 -10.43 -15.09 -31.23
CA GLY A 776 -9.89 -14.75 -32.54
C GLY A 776 -10.43 -13.41 -33.05
N ALA A 777 -11.75 -13.20 -33.03
CA ALA A 777 -12.36 -11.93 -33.42
C ALA A 777 -11.80 -10.73 -32.62
N ASP A 778 -11.63 -10.90 -31.30
CA ASP A 778 -11.05 -9.86 -30.45
C ASP A 778 -9.56 -9.63 -30.76
N ALA A 779 -8.83 -10.66 -31.15
CA ALA A 779 -7.42 -10.56 -31.56
C ALA A 779 -7.28 -9.81 -32.89
N TYR A 780 -8.08 -10.16 -33.90
CA TYR A 780 -8.11 -9.43 -35.18
C TYR A 780 -8.51 -7.96 -35.00
N ALA A 781 -9.53 -7.68 -34.19
CA ALA A 781 -9.94 -6.30 -33.90
C ALA A 781 -8.82 -5.50 -33.24
N ARG A 782 -8.09 -6.09 -32.28
CA ARG A 782 -6.89 -5.48 -31.71
C ARG A 782 -5.77 -5.32 -32.74
N GLY A 783 -5.59 -6.28 -33.63
CA GLY A 783 -4.65 -6.19 -34.74
C GLY A 783 -4.83 -4.97 -35.62
N TYR A 784 -6.06 -4.75 -36.09
CA TYR A 784 -6.41 -3.55 -36.86
C TYR A 784 -6.21 -2.28 -36.04
N TYR A 785 -6.64 -2.27 -34.78
CA TYR A 785 -6.45 -1.14 -33.88
C TYR A 785 -4.97 -0.77 -33.70
N ASP A 786 -4.13 -1.73 -33.34
CA ASP A 786 -2.70 -1.54 -33.12
C ASP A 786 -1.99 -1.12 -34.40
N THR A 787 -2.44 -1.61 -35.55
CA THR A 787 -1.91 -1.23 -36.87
C THR A 787 -2.26 0.22 -37.21
N VAL A 788 -3.49 0.65 -36.95
CA VAL A 788 -3.87 2.07 -37.11
C VAL A 788 -3.06 2.96 -36.19
N LEU A 789 -2.86 2.58 -34.92
CA LEU A 789 -1.98 3.32 -34.02
C LEU A 789 -0.53 3.39 -34.54
N ALA A 790 -0.01 2.30 -35.08
CA ALA A 790 1.31 2.28 -35.70
C ALA A 790 1.39 3.18 -36.93
N GLY A 791 0.31 3.24 -37.73
CA GLY A 791 0.17 4.19 -38.84
C GLY A 791 0.21 5.64 -38.36
N ILE A 792 -0.60 5.99 -37.35
CA ILE A 792 -0.62 7.34 -36.74
C ILE A 792 0.79 7.70 -36.25
N ALA A 793 1.46 6.77 -35.56
CA ALA A 793 2.82 6.99 -35.08
C ALA A 793 3.84 7.16 -36.22
N LYS A 794 3.67 6.43 -37.33
CA LYS A 794 4.57 6.48 -38.50
C LYS A 794 4.42 7.78 -39.29
N THR A 795 3.19 8.25 -39.49
CA THR A 795 2.89 9.41 -40.36
C THR A 795 2.69 10.71 -39.60
N SER A 796 2.41 10.63 -38.30
CA SER A 796 1.93 11.75 -37.47
C SER A 796 0.60 12.35 -37.93
N TRP A 797 -0.18 11.64 -38.74
CA TRP A 797 -1.52 12.07 -39.18
C TRP A 797 -2.61 11.41 -38.36
N PRO A 798 -3.78 12.07 -38.23
CA PRO A 798 -4.96 11.41 -37.69
C PRO A 798 -5.39 10.24 -38.58
N ALA A 799 -6.09 9.27 -37.99
CA ALA A 799 -6.69 8.16 -38.71
C ALA A 799 -8.20 8.34 -38.82
N LEU A 800 -8.73 8.00 -39.99
CA LEU A 800 -10.15 7.85 -40.28
C LEU A 800 -10.29 6.56 -41.09
N ASN A 801 -10.86 5.53 -40.47
CA ASN A 801 -11.14 4.29 -41.18
C ASN A 801 -12.37 4.50 -42.08
N THR A 802 -12.18 4.57 -43.39
CA THR A 802 -13.25 4.88 -44.32
C THR A 802 -14.13 3.67 -44.67
N GLU A 803 -13.71 2.45 -44.35
CA GLU A 803 -14.48 1.25 -44.69
C GLU A 803 -14.23 0.06 -43.75
N GLY A 804 -15.28 -0.67 -43.39
CA GLY A 804 -15.15 -1.89 -42.60
C GLY A 804 -16.49 -2.39 -42.11
N GLY A 805 -16.54 -3.63 -41.63
CA GLY A 805 -17.81 -4.20 -41.18
C GLY A 805 -17.75 -5.64 -40.73
N ALA A 806 -18.94 -6.20 -40.52
CA ALA A 806 -19.17 -7.57 -40.03
C ALA A 806 -19.39 -8.59 -41.17
N ASP A 807 -18.88 -8.33 -42.38
CA ASP A 807 -19.20 -9.02 -43.63
C ASP A 807 -19.49 -10.54 -43.49
N ALA A 808 -20.57 -11.00 -44.11
CA ALA A 808 -20.93 -12.42 -44.19
C ALA A 808 -20.14 -13.19 -45.26
N PHE A 809 -19.47 -12.52 -46.21
CA PHE A 809 -18.77 -13.11 -47.36
C PHE A 809 -17.41 -13.74 -47.03
N VAL A 810 -17.30 -14.33 -45.85
CA VAL A 810 -16.17 -15.13 -45.46
C VAL A 810 -16.36 -16.54 -46.02
N GLY A 811 -15.81 -16.78 -47.21
CA GLY A 811 -16.10 -17.93 -48.08
C GLY A 811 -16.31 -19.28 -47.38
N VAL A 812 -17.35 -20.02 -47.81
CA VAL A 812 -17.71 -21.45 -47.53
C VAL A 812 -17.56 -22.02 -46.11
N GLY A 813 -17.16 -21.26 -45.09
CA GLY A 813 -16.68 -21.81 -43.81
C GLY A 813 -17.09 -21.08 -42.53
N GLY A 814 -17.81 -19.95 -42.58
CA GLY A 814 -18.31 -19.29 -41.38
C GLY A 814 -19.45 -20.08 -40.71
N PRO A 815 -19.31 -20.54 -39.45
CA PRO A 815 -20.40 -21.22 -38.76
C PRO A 815 -21.53 -20.23 -38.43
N ASN A 816 -22.78 -20.59 -38.73
CA ASN A 816 -24.00 -19.91 -38.27
C ASN A 816 -24.18 -18.46 -38.78
N ALA A 817 -24.21 -18.26 -40.10
CA ALA A 817 -24.65 -17.00 -40.70
C ALA A 817 -26.04 -16.60 -40.17
N THR A 818 -26.16 -15.36 -39.69
CA THR A 818 -27.40 -14.82 -39.13
C THR A 818 -28.21 -14.11 -40.21
N LEU A 819 -27.55 -13.28 -41.01
CA LEU A 819 -28.14 -12.60 -42.16
C LEU A 819 -27.20 -12.78 -43.36
N THR A 820 -27.74 -13.10 -44.54
CA THR A 820 -26.97 -13.36 -45.77
C THR A 820 -26.95 -12.13 -46.67
N GLY A 821 -25.84 -11.92 -47.41
CA GLY A 821 -25.62 -10.74 -48.26
C GLY A 821 -24.58 -9.80 -47.65
N SER A 822 -24.35 -8.65 -48.28
CA SER A 822 -23.27 -7.72 -47.98
C SER A 822 -23.41 -7.11 -46.59
N ALA A 823 -24.62 -6.70 -46.22
CA ALA A 823 -24.97 -6.27 -44.86
C ALA A 823 -25.19 -7.43 -43.88
N GLY A 824 -24.90 -8.66 -44.30
CA GLY A 824 -25.00 -9.87 -43.48
C GLY A 824 -23.92 -9.95 -42.41
N TYR A 825 -24.10 -10.86 -41.45
CA TYR A 825 -23.10 -11.15 -40.43
C TYR A 825 -23.31 -12.54 -39.81
N ASN A 826 -22.28 -13.02 -39.11
CA ASN A 826 -22.38 -14.09 -38.12
C ASN A 826 -21.92 -13.58 -36.75
N ASN A 827 -22.08 -14.39 -35.71
CA ASN A 827 -21.74 -13.95 -34.35
C ASN A 827 -20.26 -13.58 -34.16
N ILE A 828 -19.34 -14.16 -34.95
CA ILE A 828 -17.91 -13.88 -34.86
C ILE A 828 -17.57 -12.56 -35.55
N THR A 829 -18.10 -12.32 -36.74
CA THR A 829 -17.87 -11.06 -37.47
C THR A 829 -18.56 -9.87 -36.78
N LEU A 830 -19.74 -10.09 -36.18
CA LEU A 830 -20.38 -9.10 -35.30
C LEU A 830 -19.50 -8.78 -34.08
N ARG A 831 -18.94 -9.81 -33.43
CA ARG A 831 -18.03 -9.62 -32.29
C ARG A 831 -16.80 -8.80 -32.68
N PHE A 832 -16.21 -9.10 -33.83
CA PHE A 832 -15.06 -8.37 -34.37
C PHE A 832 -15.36 -6.87 -34.50
N ILE A 833 -16.45 -6.51 -35.19
CA ILE A 833 -16.76 -5.09 -35.43
C ILE A 833 -17.19 -4.38 -34.15
N GLN A 834 -17.87 -5.06 -33.22
CA GLN A 834 -18.19 -4.52 -31.90
C GLN A 834 -16.92 -4.20 -31.10
N THR A 835 -15.95 -5.12 -31.10
CA THR A 835 -14.67 -4.91 -30.40
C THR A 835 -13.88 -3.79 -31.04
N LEU A 836 -13.76 -3.75 -32.37
CA LEU A 836 -13.02 -2.71 -33.09
C LEU A 836 -13.63 -1.32 -32.87
N THR A 837 -14.96 -1.21 -32.99
CA THR A 837 -15.68 0.05 -32.73
C THR A 837 -15.40 0.57 -31.32
N ASN A 838 -15.46 -0.32 -30.32
CA ASN A 838 -15.16 0.04 -28.93
C ASN A 838 -13.72 0.50 -28.73
N LEU A 839 -12.75 -0.12 -29.41
CA LEU A 839 -11.34 0.27 -29.36
C LEU A 839 -11.12 1.66 -29.98
N TYR A 840 -11.70 1.94 -31.15
CA TYR A 840 -11.65 3.26 -31.78
C TYR A 840 -12.30 4.34 -30.90
N ASP A 841 -13.44 4.03 -30.29
CA ASP A 841 -14.16 4.93 -29.40
C ASP A 841 -13.48 5.17 -28.05
N SER A 842 -12.56 4.28 -27.62
CA SER A 842 -11.85 4.38 -26.34
C SER A 842 -10.38 4.79 -26.49
N ALA A 843 -9.92 5.03 -27.72
CA ALA A 843 -8.58 5.50 -27.99
C ALA A 843 -8.32 6.88 -27.30
N PRO A 844 -7.08 7.15 -26.86
CA PRO A 844 -6.71 8.42 -26.20
C PRO A 844 -7.12 9.65 -27.02
N THR A 845 -6.92 9.57 -28.33
CA THR A 845 -7.58 10.40 -29.34
C THR A 845 -8.56 9.49 -30.08
N ARG A 846 -9.86 9.71 -29.91
CA ARG A 846 -10.91 8.93 -30.56
C ARG A 846 -10.64 8.83 -32.06
N ILE A 847 -10.64 7.62 -32.60
CA ILE A 847 -10.37 7.34 -34.02
C ILE A 847 -11.69 7.40 -34.78
N GLY A 848 -11.71 8.11 -35.91
CA GLY A 848 -12.89 8.21 -36.77
C GLY A 848 -13.12 6.94 -37.58
N TYR A 849 -14.38 6.65 -37.90
CA TYR A 849 -14.75 5.50 -38.74
C TYR A 849 -16.03 5.75 -39.54
N THR A 850 -16.10 5.18 -40.75
CA THR A 850 -17.33 4.99 -41.50
C THR A 850 -17.52 3.52 -41.82
N TRP A 851 -18.52 2.91 -41.20
CA TRP A 851 -18.80 1.48 -41.40
C TRP A 851 -19.60 1.22 -42.66
N TRP A 852 -19.25 0.16 -43.37
CA TRP A 852 -19.77 -0.12 -44.70
C TRP A 852 -21.09 -0.92 -44.70
N THR A 853 -21.75 -0.86 -45.86
CA THR A 853 -22.99 -1.54 -46.32
C THR A 853 -24.31 -0.81 -46.08
N ALA A 854 -24.31 0.47 -45.71
CA ALA A 854 -25.52 1.29 -45.77
C ALA A 854 -25.74 1.77 -47.22
N GLY A 855 -26.70 1.21 -47.96
CA GLY A 855 -27.07 1.67 -49.30
C GLY A 855 -27.97 0.72 -50.10
N ASP A 856 -28.42 1.19 -51.26
CA ASP A 856 -29.46 0.57 -52.11
C ASP A 856 -28.99 -0.59 -53.01
N TRP A 857 -27.68 -0.77 -53.13
CA TRP A 857 -27.05 -1.87 -53.85
C TRP A 857 -26.76 -3.08 -52.95
N THR A 858 -27.12 -3.03 -51.67
CA THR A 858 -27.01 -4.21 -50.79
C THR A 858 -27.82 -5.38 -51.34
N ASP A 859 -27.22 -6.56 -51.42
CA ASP A 859 -27.87 -7.80 -51.83
C ASP A 859 -28.52 -8.55 -50.64
N THR A 860 -28.45 -7.97 -49.44
CA THR A 860 -29.04 -8.53 -48.23
C THR A 860 -30.57 -8.48 -48.27
N PRO A 861 -31.27 -9.63 -48.24
CA PRO A 861 -32.73 -9.66 -48.30
C PRO A 861 -33.36 -8.89 -47.13
N GLY A 862 -34.22 -7.92 -47.48
CA GLY A 862 -34.98 -7.12 -46.49
C GLY A 862 -34.20 -5.98 -45.83
N ALA A 863 -32.95 -5.74 -46.22
CA ALA A 863 -32.17 -4.60 -45.73
C ALA A 863 -32.60 -3.26 -46.37
N GLY A 864 -32.90 -3.27 -47.67
CA GLY A 864 -33.29 -2.06 -48.42
C GLY A 864 -32.16 -1.01 -48.45
N SER A 865 -32.50 0.26 -48.68
CA SER A 865 -31.54 1.37 -48.78
C SER A 865 -30.76 1.66 -47.49
N LEU A 866 -31.24 1.19 -46.34
CA LEU A 866 -30.54 1.34 -45.05
C LEU A 866 -29.50 0.25 -44.79
N GLY A 867 -29.48 -0.83 -45.57
CA GLY A 867 -28.47 -1.88 -45.41
C GLY A 867 -28.39 -2.44 -44.00
N ALA A 868 -27.17 -2.48 -43.43
CA ALA A 868 -26.92 -2.94 -42.07
C ALA A 868 -27.62 -2.12 -40.97
N LEU A 869 -28.07 -0.90 -41.28
CA LEU A 869 -28.79 -0.02 -40.35
C LEU A 869 -30.29 -0.35 -40.24
N GLN A 870 -30.81 -1.29 -41.05
CA GLN A 870 -32.22 -1.66 -41.04
C GLN A 870 -32.58 -2.45 -39.77
N CYS A 871 -32.98 -1.76 -38.70
CA CYS A 871 -33.37 -2.38 -37.43
C CYS A 871 -34.60 -3.32 -37.55
N ASN A 872 -35.43 -3.12 -38.58
CA ASN A 872 -36.66 -3.91 -38.77
C ASN A 872 -36.46 -5.17 -39.64
N SER A 873 -35.24 -5.42 -40.13
CA SER A 873 -34.94 -6.66 -40.86
C SER A 873 -35.08 -7.88 -39.94
N LYS A 874 -35.34 -9.06 -40.52
CA LYS A 874 -35.46 -10.31 -39.76
C LYS A 874 -34.52 -11.37 -40.33
N PRO A 875 -33.37 -11.66 -39.68
CA PRO A 875 -32.84 -11.05 -38.45
C PRO A 875 -32.42 -9.58 -38.55
N GLN A 876 -32.29 -8.91 -37.41
CA GLN A 876 -31.93 -7.49 -37.30
C GLN A 876 -30.53 -7.21 -37.85
N GLY A 877 -30.39 -6.14 -38.66
CA GLY A 877 -29.10 -5.70 -39.21
C GLY A 877 -28.08 -5.35 -38.12
N TRP A 878 -26.81 -5.67 -38.35
CA TRP A 878 -25.75 -5.53 -37.34
C TRP A 878 -25.47 -4.08 -36.94
N GLY A 879 -25.72 -3.11 -37.82
CA GLY A 879 -25.59 -1.69 -37.50
C GLY A 879 -26.58 -1.22 -36.43
N CYS A 880 -27.68 -1.94 -36.24
CA CYS A 880 -28.59 -1.68 -35.12
C CYS A 880 -28.13 -2.33 -33.80
N LEU A 881 -27.22 -3.31 -33.88
CA LEU A 881 -26.67 -4.03 -32.71
C LEU A 881 -25.38 -3.40 -32.17
N LEU A 882 -24.81 -2.43 -32.89
CA LEU A 882 -23.70 -1.63 -32.39
C LEU A 882 -24.21 -0.66 -31.32
N GLN A 883 -23.41 -0.49 -30.26
CA GLN A 883 -23.68 0.54 -29.26
C GLN A 883 -23.17 1.87 -29.80
N ASP A 884 -24.09 2.79 -30.08
CA ASP A 884 -23.74 4.12 -30.54
C ASP A 884 -23.11 4.92 -29.37
N LYS A 885 -21.87 5.39 -29.54
CA LYS A 885 -21.34 6.50 -28.74
C LYS A 885 -21.54 7.79 -29.53
N PRO A 886 -22.61 8.56 -29.28
CA PRO A 886 -22.89 9.75 -30.04
C PRO A 886 -21.70 10.70 -29.94
N ILE A 887 -21.35 11.35 -31.05
CA ILE A 887 -20.56 12.57 -30.95
C ILE A 887 -21.46 13.51 -30.17
N VAL A 888 -20.99 14.07 -29.05
CA VAL A 888 -21.67 15.21 -28.41
C VAL A 888 -21.59 16.35 -29.42
N GLN A 889 -22.50 16.34 -30.39
CA GLN A 889 -22.83 17.53 -31.12
C GLN A 889 -23.58 18.37 -30.11
N THR A 890 -22.86 19.17 -29.33
CA THR A 890 -23.48 20.33 -28.70
C THR A 890 -24.00 21.13 -29.89
N PRO A 891 -25.31 21.21 -30.13
CA PRO A 891 -25.80 22.10 -31.16
C PRO A 891 -25.25 23.47 -30.77
N PRO A 892 -24.50 24.18 -31.64
CA PRO A 892 -23.99 25.49 -31.27
C PRO A 892 -25.16 26.34 -30.79
N THR A 893 -25.00 27.01 -29.64
CA THR A 893 -26.05 27.86 -29.07
C THR A 893 -26.63 28.73 -30.19
N PRO A 894 -27.93 28.60 -30.50
CA PRO A 894 -28.53 29.34 -31.60
C PRO A 894 -28.22 30.83 -31.42
N LYS A 895 -27.63 31.47 -32.43
CA LYS A 895 -27.51 32.95 -32.41
C LYS A 895 -28.90 33.57 -32.37
N PHE A 896 -29.89 32.90 -32.98
CA PHE A 896 -31.29 33.26 -32.93
C PHE A 896 -32.17 32.03 -32.74
N THR A 897 -33.08 32.08 -31.76
CA THR A 897 -34.09 31.05 -31.48
C THR A 897 -35.48 31.61 -31.69
N LEU A 898 -36.29 30.96 -32.51
CA LEU A 898 -37.73 31.17 -32.62
C LEU A 898 -38.44 30.31 -31.58
N THR A 899 -39.29 30.88 -30.75
CA THR A 899 -40.19 30.17 -29.83
C THR A 899 -41.63 30.58 -30.13
N PHE A 900 -42.58 29.66 -30.14
CA PHE A 900 -44.01 29.96 -30.33
C PHE A 900 -44.86 28.85 -29.70
N GLN A 901 -46.16 29.08 -29.59
CA GLN A 901 -47.12 28.07 -29.17
C GLN A 901 -48.08 27.75 -30.32
N GLY A 902 -48.15 26.48 -30.72
CA GLY A 902 -49.08 25.98 -31.73
C GLY A 902 -50.23 25.22 -31.06
N TYR A 903 -51.47 25.54 -31.42
CA TYR A 903 -52.67 24.81 -31.01
C TYR A 903 -53.06 23.86 -32.13
N ASP A 904 -53.21 22.58 -31.78
CA ASP A 904 -53.61 21.50 -32.70
C ASP A 904 -52.61 21.14 -33.80
N TYR A 905 -51.33 21.42 -33.58
CA TYR A 905 -50.24 21.08 -34.52
C TYR A 905 -49.86 19.58 -34.44
N ASP A 906 -50.83 18.68 -34.60
CA ASP A 906 -50.68 17.24 -34.37
C ASP A 906 -50.77 16.39 -35.66
N GLY A 907 -51.02 17.02 -36.80
CA GLY A 907 -51.01 16.39 -38.11
C GLY A 907 -49.61 16.21 -38.70
N ALA A 908 -49.39 15.05 -39.32
CA ALA A 908 -48.19 14.71 -40.06
C ALA A 908 -47.83 15.75 -41.13
N TYR A 909 -46.81 16.59 -40.89
CA TYR A 909 -46.42 17.67 -41.80
C TYR A 909 -47.52 18.72 -42.04
N GLU A 910 -48.44 18.88 -41.09
CA GLU A 910 -49.57 19.82 -41.17
C GLU A 910 -49.11 21.27 -41.22
N VAL A 911 -48.14 21.63 -40.38
CA VAL A 911 -47.62 23.00 -40.32
C VAL A 911 -46.24 23.08 -40.96
N THR A 912 -46.12 23.99 -41.92
CA THR A 912 -44.85 24.36 -42.55
C THR A 912 -44.43 25.76 -42.08
N ILE A 913 -43.19 25.87 -41.61
CA ILE A 913 -42.62 27.12 -41.08
C ILE A 913 -41.48 27.54 -42.00
N LYS A 914 -41.48 28.80 -42.44
CA LYS A 914 -40.46 29.37 -43.34
C LYS A 914 -39.87 30.65 -42.76
N VAL A 915 -38.58 30.87 -42.97
CA VAL A 915 -37.90 32.14 -42.71
C VAL A 915 -37.30 32.65 -44.02
N ASN A 916 -37.62 33.89 -44.43
CA ASN A 916 -37.20 34.47 -45.71
C ASN A 916 -37.53 33.56 -46.92
N ASN A 917 -38.74 32.97 -46.91
CA ASN A 917 -39.19 31.94 -47.85
C ASN A 917 -38.41 30.61 -47.85
N ASN A 918 -37.33 30.47 -47.07
CA ASN A 918 -36.62 29.21 -46.89
C ASN A 918 -37.34 28.35 -45.87
N LEU A 919 -37.45 27.04 -46.13
CA LEU A 919 -38.05 26.11 -45.17
C LEU A 919 -37.21 26.05 -43.89
N LEU A 920 -37.84 26.31 -42.75
CA LEU A 920 -37.26 26.13 -41.43
C LEU A 920 -37.60 24.74 -40.87
N ALA A 921 -38.89 24.40 -40.85
CA ALA A 921 -39.37 23.15 -40.28
C ALA A 921 -40.72 22.75 -40.88
N ARG A 922 -40.97 21.44 -40.90
CA ARG A 922 -42.31 20.85 -40.93
C ARG A 922 -42.48 20.05 -39.66
N LEU A 923 -43.56 20.28 -38.92
CA LEU A 923 -43.72 19.60 -37.64
C LEU A 923 -44.06 18.09 -37.85
N PRO A 924 -43.40 17.16 -37.13
CA PRO A 924 -43.50 15.72 -37.37
C PRO A 924 -44.77 15.05 -36.79
N THR A 925 -45.01 13.80 -37.19
CA THR A 925 -46.23 12.98 -36.98
C THR A 925 -46.52 12.51 -35.54
N ASN A 926 -45.69 12.85 -34.54
CA ASN A 926 -45.52 12.02 -33.34
C ASN A 926 -46.05 12.61 -32.02
N ASP A 927 -46.73 13.75 -32.03
CA ASP A 927 -47.29 14.30 -30.79
C ASP A 927 -48.82 14.17 -30.77
N THR A 928 -49.29 13.06 -30.17
CA THR A 928 -50.67 12.78 -29.72
C THR A 928 -51.70 12.33 -30.76
N SER A 929 -52.89 11.93 -30.27
CA SER A 929 -54.05 11.58 -31.09
C SER A 929 -54.62 12.84 -31.75
N ARG A 930 -54.77 12.79 -33.09
CA ARG A 930 -55.35 13.85 -33.94
C ARG A 930 -56.46 14.68 -33.26
N ASN A 931 -56.34 16.00 -33.29
CA ASN A 931 -57.21 17.00 -32.66
C ASN A 931 -57.17 16.99 -31.11
N ALA A 932 -55.98 16.96 -30.50
CA ALA A 932 -55.85 16.98 -29.05
C ALA A 932 -56.30 18.32 -28.42
N GLY A 933 -56.46 19.40 -29.20
CA GLY A 933 -57.03 20.66 -28.73
C GLY A 933 -56.22 21.33 -27.62
N THR A 934 -54.88 21.26 -27.70
CA THR A 934 -53.99 21.89 -26.71
C THR A 934 -52.87 22.68 -27.37
N TYR A 935 -52.46 23.78 -26.73
CA TYR A 935 -51.26 24.52 -27.12
C TYR A 935 -49.98 23.76 -26.74
N ARG A 936 -48.98 23.82 -27.62
CA ARG A 936 -47.64 23.26 -27.43
C ARG A 936 -46.59 24.31 -27.74
N THR A 937 -45.66 24.51 -26.80
CA THR A 937 -44.51 25.38 -27.00
C THR A 937 -43.48 24.69 -27.87
N ILE A 938 -43.08 25.34 -28.96
CA ILE A 938 -42.09 24.86 -29.92
C ILE A 938 -40.96 25.88 -30.00
N ALA A 939 -39.72 25.41 -29.96
CA ALA A 939 -38.52 26.23 -30.10
C ALA A 939 -37.65 25.72 -31.26
N LEU A 940 -37.25 26.60 -32.18
CA LEU A 940 -36.51 26.30 -33.40
C LEU A 940 -35.30 27.22 -33.55
N ASN A 941 -34.15 26.68 -33.95
CA ASN A 941 -32.98 27.47 -34.30
C ASN A 941 -33.16 28.06 -35.71
N ILE A 942 -33.18 29.39 -35.82
CA ILE A 942 -33.36 30.10 -37.10
C ILE A 942 -32.07 30.74 -37.62
N THR A 943 -30.95 30.56 -36.91
CA THR A 943 -29.70 31.29 -37.11
C THR A 943 -29.23 31.33 -38.57
N SER A 944 -29.32 30.22 -39.29
CA SER A 944 -28.83 30.10 -40.68
C SER A 944 -29.74 30.73 -41.72
N LEU A 945 -30.99 31.07 -41.36
CA LEU A 945 -31.98 31.64 -42.27
C LEU A 945 -32.15 33.15 -42.08
N ILE A 946 -31.57 33.70 -41.00
CA ILE A 946 -31.59 35.12 -40.68
C ILE A 946 -30.56 35.88 -41.51
N VAL A 947 -30.96 37.02 -42.06
CA VAL A 947 -30.08 38.00 -42.70
C VAL A 947 -30.06 39.30 -41.90
N ILE A 948 -28.97 40.06 -42.01
CA ILE A 948 -28.92 41.45 -41.51
C ILE A 948 -29.91 42.28 -42.34
N GLY A 949 -30.76 43.05 -41.66
CA GLY A 949 -31.89 43.76 -42.28
C GLY A 949 -33.23 43.05 -42.05
N ASN A 950 -34.15 43.20 -42.99
CA ASN A 950 -35.52 42.70 -42.85
C ASN A 950 -35.62 41.19 -43.12
N ASN A 951 -36.39 40.53 -42.26
CA ASN A 951 -36.67 39.11 -42.32
C ASN A 951 -38.19 38.86 -42.29
N THR A 952 -38.63 37.77 -42.91
CA THR A 952 -40.02 37.27 -42.85
C THR A 952 -40.07 35.91 -42.16
N LEU A 953 -41.09 35.65 -41.35
CA LEU A 953 -41.41 34.35 -40.76
C LEU A 953 -42.84 33.98 -41.15
N THR A 954 -43.03 32.85 -41.81
CA THR A 954 -44.34 32.42 -42.31
C THR A 954 -44.71 31.03 -41.80
N PHE A 955 -45.93 30.89 -41.29
CA PHE A 955 -46.58 29.61 -40.99
C PHE A 955 -47.65 29.36 -42.06
N THR A 956 -47.63 28.17 -42.64
CA THR A 956 -48.64 27.71 -43.61
C THR A 956 -49.17 26.35 -43.22
N HIS A 957 -50.46 26.16 -43.41
CA HIS A 957 -51.17 24.90 -43.17
C HIS A 957 -51.16 24.01 -44.42
N ALA A 958 -51.11 22.69 -44.24
CA ALA A 958 -51.20 21.72 -45.31
C ALA A 958 -52.66 21.49 -45.74
N ASN A 959 -52.89 21.31 -47.04
CA ASN A 959 -54.23 21.23 -47.64
C ASN A 959 -55.05 19.97 -47.27
N TRP A 960 -54.52 19.05 -46.47
CA TRP A 960 -55.16 17.78 -46.15
C TRP A 960 -55.95 17.81 -44.83
N ASP A 961 -55.73 18.80 -43.95
CA ASP A 961 -56.46 18.95 -42.68
C ASP A 961 -57.29 20.25 -42.57
N CYS A 962 -57.90 20.68 -43.67
CA CYS A 962 -58.62 21.96 -43.73
C CYS A 962 -59.94 22.02 -42.93
N GLY A 963 -60.30 20.94 -42.23
CA GLY A 963 -61.53 20.84 -41.44
C GLY A 963 -61.44 21.50 -40.06
N THR A 964 -60.22 21.76 -39.59
CA THR A 964 -59.92 22.32 -38.28
C THR A 964 -59.18 23.66 -38.44
N ILE A 965 -59.41 24.60 -37.51
CA ILE A 965 -58.67 25.88 -37.49
C ILE A 965 -57.64 25.77 -36.38
N ASP A 966 -56.37 25.76 -36.77
CA ASP A 966 -55.25 25.79 -35.85
C ASP A 966 -54.96 27.22 -35.40
N ASN A 967 -54.13 27.37 -34.36
CA ASN A 967 -53.69 28.70 -33.92
C ASN A 967 -52.19 28.74 -33.64
N THR A 968 -51.56 29.88 -33.92
CA THR A 968 -50.23 30.23 -33.39
C THR A 968 -50.35 31.39 -32.40
N GLU A 969 -49.68 31.31 -31.25
CA GLU A 969 -49.54 32.42 -30.31
C GLU A 969 -48.10 32.51 -29.76
N ASN A 970 -47.81 33.61 -29.03
CA ASN A 970 -46.55 33.79 -28.30
C ASN A 970 -45.27 33.62 -29.14
N VAL A 971 -45.30 34.11 -30.39
CA VAL A 971 -44.16 34.07 -31.32
C VAL A 971 -43.06 35.01 -30.85
N THR A 972 -41.92 34.47 -30.47
CA THR A 972 -40.78 35.20 -29.91
C THR A 972 -39.50 34.80 -30.63
N ILE A 973 -38.63 35.76 -30.92
CA ILE A 973 -37.27 35.50 -31.41
C ILE A 973 -36.30 36.07 -30.40
N THR A 974 -35.41 35.24 -29.87
CA THR A 974 -34.34 35.68 -28.95
C THR A 974 -32.97 35.48 -29.56
N ASN A 975 -31.99 36.29 -29.17
CA ASN A 975 -30.60 36.07 -29.52
C ASN A 975 -29.89 35.07 -28.57
N ALA A 976 -28.60 34.78 -28.81
CA ALA A 976 -27.79 33.89 -27.97
C ALA A 976 -27.65 34.32 -26.50
N THR A 977 -27.88 35.59 -26.15
CA THR A 977 -27.86 36.09 -24.76
C THR A 977 -29.23 36.06 -24.09
N GLY A 978 -30.26 35.55 -24.77
CA GLY A 978 -31.64 35.54 -24.29
C GLY A 978 -32.39 36.86 -24.49
N THR A 979 -31.81 37.84 -25.18
CA THR A 979 -32.47 39.12 -25.48
C THR A 979 -33.54 38.90 -26.54
N VAL A 980 -34.76 39.34 -26.25
CA VAL A 980 -35.89 39.31 -27.21
C VAL A 980 -35.65 40.34 -28.31
N ILE A 981 -35.59 39.84 -29.55
CA ILE A 981 -35.41 40.62 -30.78
C ILE A 981 -36.77 40.91 -31.44
N PHE A 982 -37.70 39.96 -31.34
CA PHE A 982 -39.06 40.10 -31.82
C PHE A 982 -40.00 39.35 -30.87
N SER A 983 -41.19 39.88 -30.61
CA SER A 983 -42.23 39.19 -29.87
C SER A 983 -43.61 39.62 -30.34
N ASP A 984 -44.49 38.66 -30.58
CA ASP A 984 -45.90 38.85 -30.85
C ASP A 984 -46.71 37.84 -30.01
N PRO A 985 -47.41 38.29 -28.95
CA PRO A 985 -48.22 37.42 -28.10
C PRO A 985 -49.60 37.09 -28.71
N THR A 986 -49.97 37.65 -29.86
CA THR A 986 -51.32 37.52 -30.41
C THR A 986 -51.62 36.11 -30.88
N VAL A 987 -52.83 35.63 -30.58
CA VAL A 987 -53.38 34.41 -31.17
C VAL A 987 -53.78 34.71 -32.62
N ARG A 988 -53.23 33.94 -33.56
CA ARG A 988 -53.57 34.05 -34.98
C ARG A 988 -54.00 32.69 -35.51
N ALA A 989 -55.15 32.66 -36.17
CA ALA A 989 -55.68 31.47 -36.81
C ALA A 989 -54.82 31.07 -38.02
N LEU A 990 -54.55 29.78 -38.14
CA LEU A 990 -53.84 29.14 -39.24
C LEU A 990 -54.81 28.12 -39.87
N SER A 991 -55.01 28.21 -41.19
CA SER A 991 -55.85 27.26 -41.93
C SER A 991 -55.35 27.13 -43.36
N CYS A 992 -55.89 26.20 -44.14
CA CYS A 992 -55.52 26.04 -45.55
C CYS A 992 -55.73 27.30 -46.41
N ALA A 993 -56.65 28.19 -46.02
CA ALA A 993 -56.91 29.45 -46.74
C ALA A 993 -56.12 30.64 -46.20
N GLN A 994 -55.48 30.50 -45.03
CA GLN A 994 -54.88 31.61 -44.30
C GLN A 994 -53.51 31.22 -43.74
N SER A 995 -52.46 31.82 -44.30
CA SER A 995 -51.10 31.78 -43.75
C SER A 995 -50.87 32.89 -42.73
N ILE A 996 -50.02 32.65 -41.75
CA ILE A 996 -49.58 33.68 -40.81
C ILE A 996 -48.19 34.15 -41.21
N THR A 997 -48.00 35.45 -41.43
CA THR A 997 -46.69 36.04 -41.73
C THR A 997 -46.34 37.13 -40.71
N TYR A 998 -45.12 37.05 -40.19
CA TYR A 998 -44.49 38.05 -39.33
C TYR A 998 -43.30 38.67 -40.06
N THR A 999 -42.98 39.92 -39.74
CA THR A 999 -41.81 40.63 -40.26
C THR A 999 -41.00 41.20 -39.11
N PHE A 1000 -39.68 41.04 -39.13
CA PHE A 1000 -38.79 41.53 -38.08
C PHE A 1000 -37.42 41.94 -38.68
N THR A 1001 -36.66 42.77 -37.97
CA THR A 1001 -35.40 43.34 -38.46
C THR A 1001 -34.24 43.00 -37.54
N ILE A 1002 -33.08 42.68 -38.11
CA ILE A 1002 -31.84 42.35 -37.38
C ILE A 1002 -30.78 43.39 -37.71
N ASP A 1003 -30.27 44.11 -36.70
CA ASP A 1003 -29.17 45.08 -36.87
C ASP A 1003 -27.80 44.40 -36.82
N SER A 1004 -26.83 44.97 -37.54
CA SER A 1004 -25.41 44.61 -37.55
C SER A 1004 -24.78 44.44 -36.17
N THR A 1005 -25.20 45.23 -35.17
CA THR A 1005 -24.70 45.16 -33.78
C THR A 1005 -25.13 43.91 -33.01
N SER A 1006 -26.21 43.24 -33.44
CA SER A 1006 -26.74 42.03 -32.79
C SER A 1006 -25.93 40.75 -33.08
N THR A 1007 -24.91 40.83 -33.96
CA THR A 1007 -24.09 39.70 -34.41
C THR A 1007 -22.72 39.57 -33.71
N ALA A 1008 -22.35 40.52 -32.85
CA ALA A 1008 -21.03 40.56 -32.20
C ALA A 1008 -20.94 39.58 -31.02
N VAL A 1009 -20.19 38.49 -31.20
CA VAL A 1009 -19.76 37.60 -30.10
C VAL A 1009 -18.46 38.15 -29.52
N GLY A 1010 -18.49 38.67 -28.29
CA GLY A 1010 -17.29 39.02 -27.54
C GLY A 1010 -16.53 37.76 -27.09
N PRO A 1011 -15.22 37.86 -26.77
CA PRO A 1011 -14.39 36.71 -26.40
C PRO A 1011 -14.89 36.08 -25.08
N ILE A 1012 -14.95 34.75 -25.05
CA ILE A 1012 -15.34 33.95 -23.89
C ILE A 1012 -14.23 34.07 -22.81
N PRO A 1013 -14.52 34.54 -21.58
CA PRO A 1013 -13.58 34.47 -20.48
C PRO A 1013 -13.50 33.04 -19.92
N VAL A 1014 -12.29 32.63 -19.56
CA VAL A 1014 -11.98 31.35 -18.90
C VAL A 1014 -12.25 31.46 -17.38
N ALA A 1015 -12.83 30.38 -16.82
CA ALA A 1015 -12.67 29.81 -15.46
C ALA A 1015 -13.70 30.05 -14.31
N PHE A 1016 -14.21 28.88 -13.83
CA PHE A 1016 -14.67 28.43 -12.48
C PHE A 1016 -15.91 29.04 -11.78
N ASN A 1017 -16.98 28.25 -11.56
CA ASN A 1017 -17.17 27.29 -10.45
C ASN A 1017 -18.59 26.67 -10.49
N PHE A 1018 -18.70 25.36 -10.27
CA PHE A 1018 -19.97 24.64 -10.16
C PHE A 1018 -20.64 24.90 -8.80
N THR A 1019 -21.88 25.35 -8.82
CA THR A 1019 -22.89 25.02 -7.79
C THR A 1019 -24.22 24.76 -8.51
N ALA A 1020 -24.77 23.57 -8.28
CA ALA A 1020 -25.99 23.07 -8.88
C ALA A 1020 -27.20 23.31 -7.96
N ILE A 1021 -28.36 23.71 -8.50
CA ILE A 1021 -29.72 23.30 -8.05
C ILE A 1021 -30.72 23.49 -9.25
N PRO A 1022 -31.96 22.95 -9.25
CA PRO A 1022 -32.31 21.66 -9.87
C PRO A 1022 -33.43 21.74 -10.94
N ALA A 1023 -33.69 20.60 -11.58
CA ALA A 1023 -34.73 20.34 -12.56
C ALA A 1023 -36.17 20.58 -12.04
N LEU A 1024 -37.05 21.10 -12.91
CA LEU A 1024 -38.50 21.17 -12.73
C LEU A 1024 -39.15 19.88 -13.25
N ALA A 1025 -39.75 19.12 -12.34
CA ALA A 1025 -40.58 17.95 -12.63
C ALA A 1025 -42.06 18.34 -12.75
N HIS A 1026 -42.76 17.67 -13.68
CA HIS A 1026 -44.21 17.66 -13.83
C HIS A 1026 -44.90 17.06 -12.59
N THR A 1027 -45.95 17.71 -12.09
CA THR A 1027 -46.87 17.16 -11.09
C THR A 1027 -48.24 16.87 -11.68
N GLY A 1028 -48.71 15.64 -11.51
CA GLY A 1028 -50.11 15.25 -11.61
C GLY A 1028 -50.33 13.94 -10.87
N THR A 1029 -51.06 13.97 -9.75
CA THR A 1029 -51.63 12.80 -9.06
C THR A 1029 -53.16 12.92 -9.11
N PRO A 1030 -53.95 11.83 -9.02
CA PRO A 1030 -54.45 11.42 -7.69
C PRO A 1030 -54.79 9.93 -7.46
N SER A 1031 -54.60 9.51 -6.20
CA SER A 1031 -55.29 8.44 -5.41
C SER A 1031 -55.15 6.98 -5.87
N ALA A 1032 -55.07 5.95 -5.03
CA ALA A 1032 -55.56 5.79 -3.65
C ALA A 1032 -54.71 4.81 -2.82
N THR A 1033 -55.02 4.84 -1.53
CA THR A 1033 -54.39 4.30 -0.32
C THR A 1033 -54.47 2.79 -0.11
N SER A 1034 -53.35 2.12 0.22
CA SER A 1034 -53.12 1.33 1.45
C SER A 1034 -51.82 0.49 1.36
N GLU A 1035 -50.91 0.70 2.31
CA GLU A 1035 -49.59 0.06 2.50
C GLU A 1035 -49.61 -1.46 2.81
N PRO A 1036 -48.48 -2.19 2.65
CA PRO A 1036 -47.55 -2.39 3.79
C PRO A 1036 -46.03 -2.34 3.46
N THR A 1037 -45.29 -1.63 4.32
CA THR A 1037 -44.00 -1.94 4.97
C THR A 1037 -42.99 -2.99 4.42
N PHE A 1038 -41.73 -2.54 4.40
CA PHE A 1038 -40.45 -3.24 4.20
C PHE A 1038 -40.09 -4.29 5.27
N LEU A 1039 -39.43 -5.39 4.87
CA LEU A 1039 -38.38 -6.08 5.64
C LEU A 1039 -37.35 -6.75 4.72
N ALA A 1040 -36.08 -6.65 5.12
CA ALA A 1040 -34.87 -7.16 4.47
C ALA A 1040 -34.72 -8.69 4.53
N PRO A 1041 -33.60 -9.23 3.99
CA PRO A 1041 -32.92 -10.29 4.71
C PRO A 1041 -31.45 -9.98 4.99
N SER A 1042 -31.11 -10.22 6.25
CA SER A 1042 -29.82 -10.62 6.78
C SER A 1042 -29.27 -11.86 6.08
N GLU A 1043 -27.95 -11.95 5.88
CA GLU A 1043 -27.19 -13.16 6.22
C GLU A 1043 -25.81 -12.78 6.78
N SER A 1044 -25.43 -13.51 7.82
CA SER A 1044 -24.30 -13.28 8.72
C SER A 1044 -23.04 -14.05 8.30
N PHE A 1045 -21.88 -13.46 8.61
CA PHE A 1045 -20.53 -13.98 8.47
C PHE A 1045 -20.28 -15.35 9.12
N THR A 1046 -19.44 -16.19 8.48
CA THR A 1046 -18.20 -16.75 9.06
C THR A 1046 -17.28 -17.37 7.98
N ASN A 1047 -16.03 -16.87 7.91
CA ASN A 1047 -14.74 -17.46 7.46
C ASN A 1047 -14.61 -18.35 6.20
N PRO A 1048 -13.56 -18.13 5.38
CA PRO A 1048 -12.83 -19.19 4.69
C PRO A 1048 -11.47 -19.46 5.36
N THR A 1049 -11.26 -20.72 5.77
CA THR A 1049 -9.93 -21.33 5.77
C THR A 1049 -9.91 -22.41 4.69
N GLU A 1050 -8.85 -22.43 3.91
CA GLU A 1050 -8.52 -23.45 2.92
C GLU A 1050 -8.37 -24.84 3.57
N ASN A 1051 -8.89 -25.91 2.96
CA ASN A 1051 -8.06 -26.85 2.18
C ASN A 1051 -8.83 -28.09 1.69
N TYR A 1052 -8.43 -28.51 0.49
CA TYR A 1052 -8.71 -29.77 -0.19
C TYR A 1052 -8.42 -31.02 0.66
N ARG A 1053 -9.19 -32.10 0.42
CA ARG A 1053 -8.78 -33.35 -0.26
C ARG A 1053 -9.90 -34.39 -0.15
N ALA A 1054 -10.53 -34.73 -1.27
CA ALA A 1054 -10.20 -35.85 -2.15
C ALA A 1054 -10.71 -37.19 -1.59
N LEU A 1055 -11.47 -37.92 -2.40
CA LEU A 1055 -10.90 -38.97 -3.23
C LEU A 1055 -11.98 -39.65 -4.07
N SER A 1056 -11.64 -39.84 -5.34
CA SER A 1056 -11.86 -41.02 -6.19
C SER A 1056 -13.14 -41.87 -6.08
N SER A 1057 -13.42 -42.48 -7.24
CA SER A 1057 -14.25 -43.68 -7.45
C SER A 1057 -15.77 -43.54 -7.33
N SER A 1058 -16.36 -43.33 -8.50
CA SER A 1058 -17.37 -44.21 -9.12
C SER A 1058 -18.08 -45.30 -8.29
N ASN A 1059 -19.38 -45.40 -8.58
CA ASN A 1059 -20.31 -46.54 -8.42
C ASN A 1059 -21.14 -46.66 -7.14
N THR A 1060 -22.32 -46.05 -7.23
CA THR A 1060 -23.67 -46.68 -7.16
C THR A 1060 -23.93 -47.85 -6.18
N LEU A 1061 -25.04 -47.68 -5.43
CA LEU A 1061 -26.16 -48.63 -5.22
C LEU A 1061 -26.40 -49.20 -3.78
N ILE A 1062 -27.44 -48.64 -3.13
CA ILE A 1062 -28.64 -49.24 -2.46
C ILE A 1062 -28.50 -50.17 -1.21
N ILE A 1063 -29.15 -49.69 -0.12
CA ILE A 1063 -30.05 -50.33 0.88
C ILE A 1063 -29.94 -51.85 1.19
N LEU A 1064 -29.60 -52.21 2.44
CA LEU A 1064 -30.46 -52.84 3.49
C LEU A 1064 -29.62 -53.51 4.60
N ASN A 1065 -30.02 -53.22 5.86
CA ASN A 1065 -29.60 -53.75 7.17
C ASN A 1065 -28.22 -53.35 7.72
#